data_AF-M7UE23-F1
#
_entry.id   AF-M7UE23-F1
#
_cell.length_a   1.000
_cell.length_b   1.000
_cell.length_c   1.000
_cell.angle_alpha   90.00
_cell.angle_beta   90.00
_cell.angle_gamma   90.00
#
_symmetry.space_group_name_H-M   'P 1'
#
loop_
_entity.id
_entity.type
_entity.pdbx_description
1 polymer ?
#
loop_
_entity_poly.entity_id
_entity_poly.type
_entity_poly.pdbx_seq_one_letter_code
_entity_poly.pdbx_strand_id
1 'polypeptide(L)'
;MSEGERESRSRPKPHISNLLNVVSPQFSKRSGLDKAVHQLERAMKSSKNDNVPQEEQRRLQFLLSEAENLVSGSTGKISTQLMEQPSPQNGMNRELSEATDLSSSRAHESIVQMEMGNAALDDAENPLQLLARASDLADTATKQLHMPPPFVETGDLRRFFGSFQPRLDVGSDIDPIDIGLVTHEEVTLLIKYFYANLSHTRWGLDPSVHTVDFVRSRSALLMTSMLAASALFIPSGEALSKRLSNHSKHLAHYVISKRYRSPEIVLAFMINIPWMLPKEHWADDETCSYMAMAHSIALDVSLNKIIVQNTNNLQTTIPKSDCITARKALDMDGFVEVDPMTRWGQKLIRRRERIWLALFNLDRGVCLARGRAFTVQISPFVATCDAWHNSTLADTWDGSIVASSVLRRDIAKIITCIKDTCDKTASTVLEGHDIAQTLRQIIDDFFDHWYSTWTTQIGRNKDFRLPPYVEILVSHTRLAIYSNVLNYPTQFSAVSSFFRSAGLSSALNVMRAAVQGEPLLKSMPNNTAIMVSFSACFALHLSAMTANKNSGLRESIKVLIEETADVLERIGNITPHRKGSSALYGRHLKEIIRNSAALRRSVPSGLSILDREQAGRNTGQEAQEPRLEPAFIEPLQFSTMSDHQIVELFDNEEATLGISPTNLQLGDTTGMEWLDWFDFYGTVQNQ
;
A
#
# COMPACT_ATOMS: atom_id res chain seq x y z
N MET A 1 18.87 -27.90 -53.12
CA MET A 1 18.10 -28.36 -54.30
C MET A 1 16.67 -28.61 -53.84
N SER A 2 15.60 -28.01 -54.34
CA SER A 2 15.35 -26.80 -55.15
C SER A 2 13.84 -26.52 -54.96
N GLU A 3 13.49 -25.25 -54.67
CA GLU A 3 12.36 -24.45 -55.23
C GLU A 3 10.91 -25.01 -55.24
N GLY A 4 9.81 -24.26 -55.13
CA GLY A 4 9.39 -22.84 -55.06
C GLY A 4 7.85 -22.92 -54.80
N GLU A 5 7.06 -21.93 -54.39
CA GLU A 5 6.89 -20.53 -54.81
C GLU A 5 6.04 -19.77 -53.78
N ARG A 6 6.08 -18.44 -53.90
CA ARG A 6 5.41 -17.41 -53.08
C ARG A 6 3.95 -17.21 -53.52
N GLU A 7 3.09 -16.73 -52.62
CA GLU A 7 2.22 -15.59 -52.95
C GLU A 7 1.74 -14.81 -51.71
N SER A 8 1.88 -13.50 -51.81
CA SER A 8 1.56 -12.45 -50.84
C SER A 8 0.24 -11.76 -51.21
N ARG A 9 -0.67 -11.54 -50.26
CA ARG A 9 -1.78 -10.57 -50.42
C ARG A 9 -2.00 -9.71 -49.19
N SER A 10 -1.78 -8.41 -49.42
CA SER A 10 -2.10 -7.25 -48.60
C SER A 10 -3.62 -7.04 -48.49
N ARG A 11 -4.10 -6.52 -47.35
CA ARG A 11 -5.45 -5.97 -47.19
C ARG A 11 -5.38 -4.48 -46.78
N PRO A 12 -6.25 -3.60 -47.33
CA PRO A 12 -6.16 -2.16 -47.14
C PRO A 12 -7.02 -1.64 -45.98
N LYS A 13 -6.65 -0.46 -45.46
CA LYS A 13 -7.46 0.40 -44.58
C LYS A 13 -8.55 1.14 -45.39
N PRO A 14 -9.64 1.58 -44.73
CA PRO A 14 -10.32 2.80 -45.18
C PRO A 14 -10.53 3.81 -44.04
N HIS A 15 -10.39 5.09 -44.38
CA HIS A 15 -10.89 6.24 -43.65
C HIS A 15 -11.73 7.09 -44.62
N ILE A 16 -12.62 7.90 -44.03
CA ILE A 16 -13.33 9.09 -44.56
C ILE A 16 -14.84 8.92 -44.89
N SER A 17 -15.61 9.46 -43.94
CA SER A 17 -16.89 10.20 -43.98
C SER A 17 -17.64 10.42 -45.30
N ASN A 18 -18.98 10.28 -45.27
CA ASN A 18 -19.94 11.42 -45.27
C ASN A 18 -21.41 10.96 -45.40
N LEU A 19 -22.32 11.82 -44.91
CA LEU A 19 -23.70 12.10 -45.37
C LEU A 19 -24.88 11.87 -44.38
N LEU A 20 -25.45 13.03 -43.99
CA LEU A 20 -26.86 13.42 -44.09
C LEU A 20 -27.79 13.35 -42.86
N ASN A 21 -28.06 14.58 -42.38
CA ASN A 21 -29.29 15.10 -41.80
C ASN A 21 -30.57 14.34 -42.19
N VAL A 22 -31.32 13.89 -41.17
CA VAL A 22 -32.76 13.65 -41.27
C VAL A 22 -33.46 14.32 -40.09
N VAL A 23 -34.37 15.23 -40.45
CA VAL A 23 -35.32 15.95 -39.60
C VAL A 23 -36.26 14.96 -38.92
N SER A 24 -36.44 15.06 -37.60
CA SER A 24 -37.42 14.30 -36.82
C SER A 24 -38.52 15.23 -36.26
N PRO A 25 -39.79 14.78 -36.17
CA PRO A 25 -40.92 15.64 -35.84
C PRO A 25 -41.04 15.93 -34.33
N GLN A 26 -41.42 17.17 -34.01
CA GLN A 26 -41.64 17.65 -32.64
C GLN A 26 -42.83 16.93 -31.96
N PHE A 27 -42.54 16.15 -30.92
CA PHE A 27 -43.47 15.87 -29.82
C PHE A 27 -42.90 16.51 -28.56
N SER A 28 -43.53 17.56 -28.03
CA SER A 28 -43.06 18.25 -26.81
C SER A 28 -43.25 17.37 -25.58
N LYS A 29 -42.21 16.63 -25.17
CA LYS A 29 -42.14 16.00 -23.85
C LYS A 29 -41.80 17.09 -22.83
N ARG A 30 -42.77 17.53 -22.03
CA ARG A 30 -42.52 18.37 -20.84
C ARG A 30 -41.58 17.64 -19.88
N SER A 31 -40.64 18.37 -19.29
CA SER A 31 -39.67 17.89 -18.30
C SER A 31 -40.42 17.30 -17.09
N GLY A 32 -39.81 16.35 -16.37
CA GLY A 32 -40.40 15.79 -15.15
C GLY A 32 -40.76 16.87 -14.11
N LEU A 33 -40.01 17.97 -14.11
CA LEU A 33 -40.22 19.14 -13.25
C LEU A 33 -41.49 19.93 -13.63
N ASP A 34 -41.74 20.13 -14.93
CA ASP A 34 -42.96 20.81 -15.41
C ASP A 34 -44.23 20.03 -15.06
N LYS A 35 -44.13 18.69 -15.01
CA LYS A 35 -45.24 17.83 -14.58
C LYS A 35 -45.52 17.98 -13.09
N ALA A 36 -44.48 18.14 -12.27
CA ALA A 36 -44.63 18.35 -10.83
C ALA A 36 -45.27 19.71 -10.52
N VAL A 37 -44.84 20.79 -11.20
CA VAL A 37 -45.47 22.12 -11.06
C VAL A 37 -46.94 22.06 -11.45
N HIS A 38 -47.27 21.46 -12.60
CA HIS A 38 -48.66 21.34 -13.04
C HIS A 38 -49.53 20.48 -12.11
N GLN A 39 -48.96 19.50 -11.42
CA GLN A 39 -49.67 18.71 -10.40
C GLN A 39 -49.95 19.54 -9.14
N LEU A 40 -48.97 20.34 -8.68
CA LEU A 40 -49.11 21.24 -7.54
C LEU A 40 -50.13 22.36 -7.81
N GLU A 41 -50.12 22.96 -8.99
CA GLU A 41 -51.13 23.96 -9.39
C GLU A 41 -52.56 23.38 -9.39
N ARG A 42 -52.70 22.12 -9.82
CA ARG A 42 -53.99 21.42 -9.85
C ARG A 42 -54.49 21.10 -8.44
N ALA A 43 -53.60 20.67 -7.55
CA ALA A 43 -53.90 20.45 -6.14
C ALA A 43 -54.30 21.74 -5.42
N MET A 44 -53.66 22.88 -5.74
CA MET A 44 -54.06 24.19 -5.21
C MET A 44 -55.42 24.65 -5.73
N LYS A 45 -55.75 24.38 -7.00
CA LYS A 45 -57.08 24.71 -7.55
C LYS A 45 -58.19 23.84 -6.93
N SER A 46 -57.92 22.58 -6.60
CA SER A 46 -58.90 21.75 -5.86
C SER A 46 -59.02 22.16 -4.40
N SER A 47 -57.91 22.53 -3.74
CA SER A 47 -57.91 23.02 -2.35
C SER A 47 -58.66 24.33 -2.13
N LYS A 48 -58.95 25.11 -3.19
CA LYS A 48 -59.80 26.31 -3.08
C LYS A 48 -61.30 25.98 -3.02
N ASN A 49 -61.69 24.78 -3.45
CA ASN A 49 -63.09 24.32 -3.44
C ASN A 49 -63.42 23.46 -2.21
N ASP A 50 -62.42 22.90 -1.52
CA ASP A 50 -62.58 22.13 -0.30
C ASP A 50 -62.07 22.93 0.92
N ASN A 51 -62.77 22.85 2.06
CA ASN A 51 -62.36 23.48 3.34
C ASN A 51 -61.10 22.81 3.92
N VAL A 52 -59.96 22.96 3.25
CA VAL A 52 -58.65 22.43 3.64
C VAL A 52 -58.03 23.32 4.73
N PRO A 53 -57.38 22.76 5.77
CA PRO A 53 -56.71 23.53 6.82
C PRO A 53 -55.71 24.55 6.25
N GLN A 54 -55.73 25.77 6.79
CA GLN A 54 -54.94 26.90 6.29
C GLN A 54 -53.42 26.62 6.25
N GLU A 55 -52.94 25.71 7.10
CA GLU A 55 -51.53 25.29 7.15
C GLU A 55 -51.11 24.46 5.93
N GLU A 56 -51.97 23.54 5.46
CA GLU A 56 -51.69 22.76 4.25
C GLU A 56 -51.71 23.65 2.99
N GLN A 57 -52.55 24.68 2.98
CA GLN A 57 -52.59 25.64 1.88
C GLN A 57 -51.33 26.51 1.82
N ARG A 58 -50.77 26.90 2.97
CA ARG A 58 -49.46 27.60 3.04
C ARG A 58 -48.33 26.68 2.58
N ARG A 59 -48.35 25.41 2.97
CA ARG A 59 -47.33 24.42 2.58
C ARG A 59 -47.35 24.13 1.07
N LEU A 60 -48.53 24.03 0.47
CA LEU A 60 -48.67 23.87 -0.98
C LEU A 60 -48.18 25.12 -1.75
N GLN A 61 -48.45 26.32 -1.25
CA GLN A 61 -47.93 27.57 -1.83
C GLN A 61 -46.40 27.63 -1.77
N PHE A 62 -45.80 27.23 -0.64
CA PHE A 62 -44.35 27.17 -0.50
C PHE A 62 -43.72 26.21 -1.52
N LEU A 63 -44.24 24.97 -1.61
CA LEU A 63 -43.73 23.96 -2.53
C LEU A 63 -43.91 24.36 -4.01
N LEU A 64 -45.00 25.05 -4.36
CA LEU A 64 -45.19 25.60 -5.70
C LEU A 64 -44.12 26.65 -6.02
N SER A 65 -43.88 27.60 -5.10
CA SER A 65 -42.89 28.66 -5.29
C SER A 65 -41.47 28.12 -5.42
N GLU A 66 -41.14 27.06 -4.66
CA GLU A 66 -39.84 26.40 -4.73
C GLU A 66 -39.66 25.65 -6.05
N ALA A 67 -40.70 24.94 -6.50
CA ALA A 67 -40.69 24.24 -7.78
C ALA A 67 -40.60 25.20 -8.99
N GLU A 68 -41.30 26.34 -8.95
CA GLU A 68 -41.24 27.39 -9.98
C GLU A 68 -39.85 28.06 -10.06
N ASN A 69 -39.20 28.28 -8.91
CA ASN A 69 -37.83 28.79 -8.85
C ASN A 69 -36.82 27.80 -9.46
N LEU A 70 -37.01 26.50 -9.23
CA LEU A 70 -36.17 25.44 -9.81
C LEU A 70 -36.37 25.29 -11.33
N VAL A 71 -37.60 25.51 -11.84
CA VAL A 71 -37.89 25.50 -13.29
C VAL A 71 -37.36 26.76 -13.99
N SER A 72 -37.39 27.91 -13.31
CA SER A 72 -37.02 29.21 -13.90
C SER A 72 -35.52 29.52 -13.88
N GLY A 73 -34.68 28.66 -13.28
CA GLY A 73 -33.22 28.76 -13.33
C GLY A 73 -32.61 30.01 -12.69
N SER A 74 -33.34 30.71 -11.82
CA SER A 74 -32.87 31.93 -11.15
C SER A 74 -32.34 31.62 -9.76
N THR A 75 -31.01 31.54 -9.62
CA THR A 75 -30.32 31.48 -8.32
C THR A 75 -30.26 32.87 -7.68
N GLY A 76 -31.34 33.23 -6.97
CA GLY A 76 -31.41 34.41 -6.11
C GLY A 76 -31.37 34.05 -4.62
N LYS A 77 -30.41 34.60 -3.88
CA LYS A 77 -30.20 34.45 -2.42
C LYS A 77 -31.49 34.66 -1.63
N ILE A 78 -31.84 33.74 -0.72
CA ILE A 78 -32.85 33.97 0.32
C ILE A 78 -32.17 33.91 1.70
N SER A 79 -32.21 35.06 2.39
CA SER A 79 -31.88 35.21 3.81
C SER A 79 -32.98 34.57 4.67
N THR A 80 -32.62 33.66 5.56
CA THR A 80 -33.49 33.21 6.66
C THR A 80 -33.37 34.18 7.83
N GLN A 81 -34.40 35.00 8.03
CA GLN A 81 -34.62 35.70 9.31
C GLN A 81 -35.27 34.74 10.32
N LEU A 82 -34.69 34.75 11.52
CA LEU A 82 -35.07 34.01 12.71
C LEU A 82 -36.46 34.43 13.24
N MET A 83 -37.24 33.47 13.73
CA MET A 83 -38.21 33.72 14.80
C MET A 83 -37.87 32.83 16.00
N GLU A 84 -37.42 33.50 17.07
CA GLU A 84 -37.23 32.96 18.41
C GLU A 84 -38.56 32.47 19.00
N GLN A 85 -38.52 31.38 19.78
CA GLN A 85 -39.52 31.10 20.80
C GLN A 85 -38.87 31.03 22.19
N PRO A 86 -39.55 31.49 23.26
CA PRO A 86 -38.94 31.77 24.55
C PRO A 86 -38.97 30.55 25.49
N SER A 87 -37.95 30.48 26.34
CA SER A 87 -37.77 29.54 27.45
C SER A 87 -38.76 29.80 28.61
N PRO A 88 -39.23 28.77 29.35
CA PRO A 88 -40.03 29.00 30.55
C PRO A 88 -39.16 29.00 31.82
N GLN A 89 -39.38 30.01 32.67
CA GLN A 89 -38.91 30.09 34.05
C GLN A 89 -39.90 29.41 35.03
N ASN A 90 -39.34 29.01 36.17
CA ASN A 90 -39.94 28.41 37.36
C ASN A 90 -41.26 29.03 37.87
N GLY A 91 -42.14 28.17 38.39
CA GLY A 91 -43.22 28.52 39.32
C GLY A 91 -43.86 27.28 39.96
N MET A 92 -43.72 27.13 41.27
CA MET A 92 -44.40 26.12 42.11
C MET A 92 -45.93 26.37 42.17
N ASN A 93 -46.75 25.31 42.10
CA ASN A 93 -47.68 24.88 43.17
C ASN A 93 -48.64 23.72 42.78
N ARG A 94 -48.66 22.73 43.68
CA ARG A 94 -49.73 21.82 44.19
C ARG A 94 -50.98 21.43 43.37
N GLU A 95 -51.19 20.10 43.45
CA GLU A 95 -52.42 19.33 43.75
C GLU A 95 -53.22 18.62 42.62
N LEU A 96 -53.21 17.28 42.77
CA LEU A 96 -54.11 16.19 42.38
C LEU A 96 -55.14 16.38 41.25
N SER A 97 -55.11 15.44 40.30
CA SER A 97 -56.25 14.52 40.05
C SER A 97 -55.87 13.38 39.11
N GLU A 98 -56.18 12.14 39.54
CA GLU A 98 -56.21 10.92 38.72
C GLU A 98 -57.33 10.97 37.67
N ALA A 99 -57.04 10.51 36.45
CA ALA A 99 -57.95 9.76 35.57
C ALA A 99 -57.22 9.38 34.25
N THR A 100 -57.08 8.06 33.99
CA THR A 100 -57.32 7.33 32.71
C THR A 100 -56.92 7.98 31.37
N ASP A 101 -56.40 7.32 30.33
CA ASP A 101 -55.89 5.98 30.03
C ASP A 101 -55.49 6.03 28.52
N LEU A 102 -54.62 5.11 28.08
CA LEU A 102 -54.60 4.53 26.70
C LEU A 102 -54.05 5.28 25.45
N SER A 103 -53.54 6.51 25.47
CA SER A 103 -52.99 7.15 24.24
C SER A 103 -51.45 7.21 24.11
N SER A 104 -50.71 6.89 25.18
CA SER A 104 -49.24 7.06 25.21
C SER A 104 -48.44 5.87 24.63
N SER A 105 -49.00 4.66 24.48
CA SER A 105 -48.21 3.51 24.01
C SER A 105 -47.95 3.57 22.50
N ARG A 106 -48.91 4.06 21.70
CA ARG A 106 -48.77 4.18 20.23
C ARG A 106 -47.77 5.24 19.80
N ALA A 107 -47.68 6.36 20.54
CA ALA A 107 -46.70 7.40 20.26
C ALA A 107 -45.29 6.96 20.64
N HIS A 108 -45.13 6.20 21.73
CA HIS A 108 -43.83 5.66 22.12
C HIS A 108 -43.38 4.54 21.18
N GLU A 109 -44.30 3.70 20.68
CA GLU A 109 -44.03 2.72 19.62
C GLU A 109 -43.65 3.40 18.30
N SER A 110 -44.34 4.48 17.88
CA SER A 110 -44.02 5.16 16.62
C SER A 110 -42.68 5.90 16.66
N ILE A 111 -42.31 6.45 17.82
CA ILE A 111 -41.00 7.10 18.02
C ILE A 111 -39.88 6.06 18.03
N VAL A 112 -40.05 4.94 18.75
CA VAL A 112 -39.09 3.82 18.75
C VAL A 112 -38.98 3.18 17.35
N GLN A 113 -40.08 3.13 16.58
CA GLN A 113 -40.08 2.67 15.19
C GLN A 113 -39.35 3.62 14.24
N MET A 114 -39.52 4.95 14.40
CA MET A 114 -38.73 5.93 13.64
C MET A 114 -37.25 5.89 14.01
N GLU A 115 -36.91 5.71 15.29
CA GLU A 115 -35.51 5.57 15.74
C GLU A 115 -34.86 4.27 15.23
N MET A 116 -35.58 3.14 15.26
CA MET A 116 -35.11 1.86 14.71
C MET A 116 -34.98 1.90 13.18
N GLY A 117 -35.94 2.53 12.48
CA GLY A 117 -35.90 2.72 11.04
C GLY A 117 -34.76 3.63 10.58
N ASN A 118 -34.52 4.72 11.32
CA ASN A 118 -33.40 5.63 11.08
C ASN A 118 -32.06 4.98 11.43
N ALA A 119 -31.95 4.22 12.53
CA ALA A 119 -30.73 3.50 12.89
C ALA A 119 -30.37 2.40 11.88
N ALA A 120 -31.38 1.71 11.30
CA ALA A 120 -31.17 0.71 10.26
C ALA A 120 -30.71 1.30 8.91
N LEU A 121 -31.10 2.56 8.61
CA LEU A 121 -30.67 3.29 7.42
C LEU A 121 -29.30 3.97 7.61
N ASP A 122 -28.98 4.46 8.83
CA ASP A 122 -27.70 5.13 9.17
C ASP A 122 -26.50 4.17 9.09
N ASP A 123 -26.74 2.85 9.08
CA ASP A 123 -25.73 1.80 9.07
C ASP A 123 -25.37 1.26 7.67
N ALA A 124 -25.97 1.80 6.60
CA ALA A 124 -25.67 1.39 5.22
C ALA A 124 -24.38 2.07 4.70
N GLU A 125 -23.36 1.28 4.32
CA GLU A 125 -22.05 1.81 3.89
C GLU A 125 -21.94 2.07 2.39
N ASN A 126 -22.89 1.58 1.58
CA ASN A 126 -22.93 1.81 0.14
C ASN A 126 -24.36 1.66 -0.41
N PRO A 127 -24.62 2.13 -1.65
CA PRO A 127 -25.97 2.08 -2.24
C PRO A 127 -26.57 0.67 -2.30
N LEU A 128 -25.76 -0.37 -2.50
CA LEU A 128 -26.25 -1.75 -2.56
C LEU A 128 -26.68 -2.25 -1.17
N GLN A 129 -25.94 -1.89 -0.12
CA GLN A 129 -26.34 -2.18 1.26
C GLN A 129 -27.61 -1.40 1.64
N LEU A 130 -27.78 -0.17 1.18
CA LEU A 130 -29.00 0.59 1.43
C LEU A 130 -30.22 -0.11 0.80
N LEU A 131 -30.08 -0.59 -0.44
CA LEU A 131 -31.11 -1.38 -1.12
C LEU A 131 -31.39 -2.70 -0.39
N ALA A 132 -30.35 -3.34 0.13
CA ALA A 132 -30.48 -4.54 0.95
C ALA A 132 -31.35 -4.28 2.19
N ARG A 133 -31.03 -3.22 2.94
CA ARG A 133 -31.75 -2.84 4.17
C ARG A 133 -33.18 -2.35 3.92
N ALA A 134 -33.47 -1.75 2.78
CA ALA A 134 -34.84 -1.38 2.42
C ALA A 134 -35.77 -2.61 2.39
N SER A 135 -35.25 -3.78 2.00
CA SER A 135 -36.00 -5.04 2.01
C SER A 135 -36.24 -5.55 3.44
N ASP A 136 -35.24 -5.47 4.32
CA ASP A 136 -35.37 -5.83 5.75
C ASP A 136 -36.43 -4.97 6.48
N LEU A 137 -36.45 -3.67 6.17
CA LEU A 137 -37.41 -2.72 6.74
C LEU A 137 -38.84 -3.02 6.27
N ALA A 138 -39.02 -3.29 4.97
CA ALA A 138 -40.31 -3.69 4.41
C ALA A 138 -40.84 -4.98 5.06
N ASP A 139 -39.95 -5.94 5.33
CA ASP A 139 -40.30 -7.19 6.02
C ASP A 139 -40.68 -6.99 7.48
N THR A 140 -39.97 -6.12 8.19
CA THR A 140 -40.26 -5.80 9.59
C THR A 140 -41.63 -5.12 9.69
N ALA A 141 -41.93 -4.21 8.77
CA ALA A 141 -43.26 -3.60 8.65
C ALA A 141 -44.35 -4.64 8.33
N THR A 142 -44.07 -5.60 7.44
CA THR A 142 -45.04 -6.65 7.05
C THR A 142 -45.33 -7.62 8.21
N LYS A 143 -44.32 -8.00 9.00
CA LYS A 143 -44.45 -8.85 10.20
C LYS A 143 -45.22 -8.15 11.31
N GLN A 144 -45.02 -6.84 11.50
CA GLN A 144 -45.77 -6.07 12.50
C GLN A 144 -47.25 -5.90 12.10
N LEU A 145 -47.54 -5.76 10.80
CA LEU A 145 -48.90 -5.58 10.28
C LEU A 145 -49.72 -6.87 10.12
N HIS A 146 -49.18 -8.05 10.46
CA HIS A 146 -49.88 -9.35 10.32
C HIS A 146 -50.47 -9.59 8.91
N MET A 147 -49.84 -9.02 7.88
CA MET A 147 -50.28 -9.19 6.49
C MET A 147 -49.83 -10.56 5.95
N PRO A 148 -50.65 -11.25 5.13
CA PRO A 148 -50.23 -12.49 4.50
C PRO A 148 -48.98 -12.22 3.63
N PRO A 149 -47.94 -13.08 3.69
CA PRO A 149 -46.73 -12.85 2.94
C PRO A 149 -47.06 -12.83 1.45
N PRO A 150 -46.51 -11.87 0.66
CA PRO A 150 -46.74 -11.84 -0.76
C PRO A 150 -46.24 -13.15 -1.40
N PHE A 151 -47.05 -13.69 -2.31
CA PHE A 151 -46.81 -14.94 -3.02
C PHE A 151 -45.46 -14.91 -3.76
N VAL A 152 -44.58 -15.86 -3.41
CA VAL A 152 -43.64 -16.61 -4.27
C VAL A 152 -42.73 -15.79 -5.22
N GLU A 153 -41.65 -15.24 -4.66
CA GLU A 153 -40.27 -15.13 -5.24
C GLU A 153 -39.26 -14.60 -4.19
N THR A 154 -39.59 -14.73 -2.91
CA THR A 154 -38.96 -13.96 -1.82
C THR A 154 -37.62 -14.51 -1.35
N GLY A 155 -37.31 -15.80 -1.56
CA GLY A 155 -36.07 -16.40 -1.07
C GLY A 155 -34.80 -15.87 -1.75
N ASP A 156 -34.80 -15.82 -3.09
CA ASP A 156 -33.63 -15.39 -3.86
C ASP A 156 -33.41 -13.88 -3.76
N LEU A 157 -34.49 -13.08 -3.76
CA LEU A 157 -34.41 -11.65 -3.54
C LEU A 157 -33.91 -11.32 -2.13
N ARG A 158 -34.41 -12.00 -1.08
CA ARG A 158 -33.88 -11.84 0.29
C ARG A 158 -32.43 -12.24 0.42
N ARG A 159 -31.99 -13.27 -0.31
CA ARG A 159 -30.60 -13.70 -0.33
C ARG A 159 -29.70 -12.68 -1.03
N PHE A 160 -30.19 -12.10 -2.13
CA PHE A 160 -29.46 -11.11 -2.91
C PHE A 160 -29.34 -9.76 -2.19
N PHE A 161 -30.46 -9.29 -1.63
CA PHE A 161 -30.58 -8.06 -0.85
C PHE A 161 -30.38 -8.29 0.66
N GLY A 162 -29.74 -9.39 1.05
CA GLY A 162 -29.46 -9.68 2.46
C GLY A 162 -28.25 -8.89 2.99
N SER A 163 -28.05 -8.96 4.31
CA SER A 163 -26.80 -8.48 4.91
C SER A 163 -25.59 -9.22 4.34
N PHE A 164 -24.42 -8.57 4.38
CA PHE A 164 -23.18 -9.24 4.01
C PHE A 164 -22.99 -10.48 4.88
N GLN A 165 -22.81 -11.64 4.25
CA GLN A 165 -22.49 -12.89 4.93
C GLN A 165 -21.07 -13.32 4.56
N PRO A 166 -20.20 -13.62 5.54
CA PRO A 166 -18.87 -14.13 5.26
C PRO A 166 -18.99 -15.45 4.51
N ARG A 167 -18.35 -15.53 3.35
CA ARG A 167 -18.27 -16.77 2.57
C ARG A 167 -16.87 -17.31 2.69
N LEU A 168 -16.68 -18.22 3.64
CA LEU A 168 -15.40 -18.85 3.95
C LEU A 168 -15.05 -19.92 2.93
N ASP A 169 -13.76 -20.10 2.66
CA ASP A 169 -13.22 -21.19 1.85
C ASP A 169 -12.94 -22.42 2.73
N VAL A 170 -14.02 -22.99 3.29
CA VAL A 170 -13.98 -24.19 4.14
C VAL A 170 -14.77 -25.32 3.48
N GLY A 171 -14.24 -26.54 3.57
CA GLY A 171 -14.87 -27.73 3.00
C GLY A 171 -13.91 -28.92 2.99
N SER A 172 -14.41 -30.12 3.21
CA SER A 172 -13.59 -31.34 3.25
C SER A 172 -12.99 -31.69 1.88
N ASP A 173 -13.51 -31.12 0.80
CA ASP A 173 -13.01 -31.24 -0.57
C ASP A 173 -11.80 -30.33 -0.86
N ILE A 174 -11.54 -29.35 0.00
CA ILE A 174 -10.46 -28.36 -0.16
C ILE A 174 -9.52 -28.30 1.05
N ASP A 175 -9.92 -28.83 2.20
CA ASP A 175 -9.09 -28.89 3.40
C ASP A 175 -7.88 -29.82 3.18
N PRO A 176 -6.64 -29.34 3.36
CA PRO A 176 -5.44 -30.11 3.05
C PRO A 176 -5.23 -31.33 3.97
N ILE A 177 -5.87 -31.40 5.14
CA ILE A 177 -5.85 -32.60 5.98
C ILE A 177 -6.86 -33.62 5.45
N ASP A 178 -8.11 -33.20 5.19
CA ASP A 178 -9.19 -34.10 4.78
C ASP A 178 -8.94 -34.73 3.41
N ILE A 179 -8.35 -33.98 2.47
CA ILE A 179 -7.95 -34.52 1.16
C ILE A 179 -6.63 -35.31 1.20
N GLY A 180 -6.01 -35.45 2.39
CA GLY A 180 -4.81 -36.27 2.59
C GLY A 180 -3.50 -35.66 2.08
N LEU A 181 -3.42 -34.33 1.90
CA LEU A 181 -2.15 -33.68 1.55
C LEU A 181 -1.20 -33.61 2.74
N VAL A 182 -1.70 -33.54 3.98
CA VAL A 182 -0.90 -33.44 5.20
C VAL A 182 -1.59 -34.11 6.38
N THR A 183 -0.81 -34.59 7.37
CA THR A 183 -1.36 -35.05 8.65
C THR A 183 -1.54 -33.89 9.63
N HIS A 184 -2.35 -34.10 10.68
CA HIS A 184 -2.55 -33.09 11.72
C HIS A 184 -1.24 -32.73 12.45
N GLU A 185 -0.35 -33.70 12.65
CA GLU A 185 0.98 -33.51 13.23
C GLU A 185 1.87 -32.65 12.33
N GLU A 186 1.87 -32.92 11.01
CA GLU A 186 2.60 -32.10 10.03
C GLU A 186 2.11 -30.65 10.05
N VAL A 187 0.79 -30.44 10.11
CA VAL A 187 0.19 -29.09 10.21
C VAL A 187 0.68 -28.36 11.45
N THR A 188 0.63 -29.01 12.61
CA THR A 188 1.07 -28.41 13.87
C THR A 188 2.55 -28.04 13.84
N LEU A 189 3.40 -28.93 13.32
CA LEU A 189 4.84 -28.68 13.20
C LEU A 189 5.16 -27.53 12.23
N LEU A 190 4.49 -27.49 11.08
CA LEU A 190 4.70 -26.46 10.06
C LEU A 190 4.18 -25.08 10.51
N ILE A 191 3.05 -25.01 11.19
CA ILE A 191 2.54 -23.74 11.74
C ILE A 191 3.45 -23.25 12.86
N LYS A 192 3.94 -24.14 13.73
CA LYS A 192 4.95 -23.78 14.74
C LYS A 192 6.23 -23.25 14.08
N TYR A 193 6.69 -23.90 13.01
CA TYR A 193 7.83 -23.43 12.23
C TYR A 193 7.58 -22.05 11.62
N PHE A 194 6.37 -21.81 11.09
CA PHE A 194 5.98 -20.52 10.50
C PHE A 194 6.14 -19.39 11.52
N TYR A 195 5.56 -19.55 12.71
CA TYR A 195 5.64 -18.52 13.75
C TYR A 195 7.07 -18.28 14.22
N ALA A 196 7.85 -19.35 14.40
CA ALA A 196 9.23 -19.23 14.87
C ALA A 196 10.18 -18.59 13.84
N ASN A 197 9.98 -18.84 12.54
CA ASN A 197 10.99 -18.51 11.52
C ASN A 197 10.52 -17.54 10.43
N LEU A 198 9.21 -17.37 10.22
CA LEU A 198 8.66 -16.65 9.06
C LEU A 198 7.80 -15.44 9.45
N SER A 199 7.11 -15.49 10.59
CA SER A 199 6.19 -14.42 11.03
C SER A 199 6.84 -13.03 11.17
N HIS A 200 8.14 -12.98 11.45
CA HIS A 200 8.89 -11.73 11.61
C HIS A 200 9.00 -10.91 10.31
N THR A 201 8.92 -11.56 9.14
CA THR A 201 8.84 -10.87 7.84
C THR A 201 7.43 -10.87 7.25
N ARG A 202 6.50 -11.62 7.86
CA ARG A 202 5.10 -11.75 7.45
C ARG A 202 4.14 -11.43 8.58
N TRP A 203 3.89 -10.14 8.70
CA TRP A 203 2.94 -9.55 9.62
C TRP A 203 1.48 -9.82 9.23
N GLY A 204 0.58 -9.55 10.18
CA GLY A 204 -0.87 -9.71 10.00
C GLY A 204 -1.45 -10.82 10.87
N LEU A 205 -0.67 -11.87 11.11
CA LEU A 205 -1.05 -12.99 11.97
C LEU A 205 -0.83 -12.67 13.45
N ASP A 206 -1.57 -13.38 14.29
CA ASP A 206 -1.53 -13.31 15.76
C ASP A 206 -1.57 -14.76 16.26
N PRO A 207 -0.48 -15.29 16.85
CA PRO A 207 -0.41 -16.70 17.27
C PRO A 207 -1.46 -17.07 18.32
N SER A 208 -1.99 -16.09 19.04
CA SER A 208 -3.01 -16.31 20.07
C SER A 208 -4.44 -16.37 19.51
N VAL A 209 -4.63 -15.95 18.26
CA VAL A 209 -5.90 -16.02 17.52
C VAL A 209 -5.82 -17.08 16.43
N HIS A 210 -4.80 -17.00 15.58
CA HIS A 210 -4.59 -17.86 14.42
C HIS A 210 -3.89 -19.17 14.83
N THR A 211 -4.54 -19.90 15.73
CA THR A 211 -4.20 -21.29 16.09
C THR A 211 -4.51 -22.23 14.92
N VAL A 212 -4.05 -23.47 14.98
CA VAL A 212 -4.34 -24.48 13.95
C VAL A 212 -5.86 -24.62 13.74
N ASP A 213 -6.61 -24.80 14.83
CA ASP A 213 -8.07 -24.98 14.77
C ASP A 213 -8.78 -23.74 14.25
N PHE A 214 -8.33 -22.56 14.69
CA PHE A 214 -8.90 -21.31 14.21
C PHE A 214 -8.64 -21.15 12.71
N VAL A 215 -7.40 -21.28 12.25
CA VAL A 215 -7.09 -21.11 10.82
C VAL A 215 -7.84 -22.14 9.97
N ARG A 216 -7.87 -23.41 10.39
CA ARG A 216 -8.59 -24.48 9.71
C ARG A 216 -10.09 -24.22 9.60
N SER A 217 -10.72 -23.72 10.66
CA SER A 217 -12.15 -23.37 10.66
C SER A 217 -12.50 -22.11 9.87
N ARG A 218 -11.49 -21.36 9.41
CA ARG A 218 -11.68 -20.04 8.80
C ARG A 218 -11.24 -19.95 7.34
N SER A 219 -10.17 -20.64 6.95
CA SER A 219 -9.68 -20.63 5.56
C SER A 219 -8.72 -21.78 5.24
N ALA A 220 -9.11 -22.63 4.28
CA ALA A 220 -8.25 -23.68 3.74
C ALA A 220 -7.06 -23.07 2.97
N LEU A 221 -7.25 -21.93 2.28
CA LEU A 221 -6.19 -21.22 1.58
C LEU A 221 -5.17 -20.66 2.56
N LEU A 222 -5.59 -20.05 3.68
CA LEU A 222 -4.65 -19.53 4.69
C LEU A 222 -3.82 -20.65 5.30
N MET A 223 -4.46 -21.75 5.72
CA MET A 223 -3.77 -22.91 6.28
C MET A 223 -2.74 -23.42 5.26
N THR A 224 -3.18 -23.73 4.04
CA THR A 224 -2.31 -24.25 2.98
C THR A 224 -1.15 -23.31 2.66
N SER A 225 -1.39 -21.99 2.66
CA SER A 225 -0.37 -20.96 2.40
C SER A 225 0.71 -20.93 3.48
N MET A 226 0.32 -21.02 4.76
CA MET A 226 1.25 -21.10 5.88
C MET A 226 2.10 -22.37 5.82
N LEU A 227 1.46 -23.51 5.52
CA LEU A 227 2.14 -24.79 5.38
C LEU A 227 3.12 -24.79 4.21
N ALA A 228 2.69 -24.30 3.04
CA ALA A 228 3.53 -24.19 1.84
C ALA A 228 4.75 -23.30 2.10
N ALA A 229 4.54 -22.14 2.74
CA ALA A 229 5.61 -21.23 3.13
C ALA A 229 6.62 -21.91 4.05
N SER A 230 6.18 -22.61 5.10
CA SER A 230 7.07 -23.34 6.01
C SER A 230 7.85 -24.45 5.30
N ALA A 231 7.19 -25.23 4.46
CA ALA A 231 7.82 -26.33 3.74
C ALA A 231 8.93 -25.87 2.78
N LEU A 232 8.87 -24.65 2.25
CA LEU A 232 9.94 -24.06 1.42
C LEU A 232 11.27 -23.95 2.16
N PHE A 233 11.26 -23.75 3.47
CA PHE A 233 12.47 -23.51 4.28
C PHE A 233 12.96 -24.74 5.06
N ILE A 234 12.26 -25.88 4.95
CA ILE A 234 12.65 -27.12 5.60
C ILE A 234 13.41 -28.00 4.59
N PRO A 235 14.68 -28.37 4.84
CA PRO A 235 15.50 -29.12 3.87
C PRO A 235 14.89 -30.44 3.37
N SER A 236 14.22 -31.19 4.25
CA SER A 236 13.50 -32.43 3.90
C SER A 236 12.10 -32.21 3.32
N GLY A 237 11.69 -30.94 3.14
CA GLY A 237 10.33 -30.54 2.81
C GLY A 237 9.99 -30.51 1.32
N GLU A 238 10.85 -30.98 0.40
CA GLU A 238 10.65 -30.80 -1.04
C GLU A 238 9.30 -31.33 -1.55
N ALA A 239 8.99 -32.60 -1.27
CA ALA A 239 7.74 -33.23 -1.72
C ALA A 239 6.52 -32.51 -1.13
N LEU A 240 6.59 -32.15 0.15
CA LEU A 240 5.57 -31.42 0.89
C LEU A 240 5.35 -30.02 0.34
N SER A 241 6.44 -29.30 0.07
CA SER A 241 6.44 -27.96 -0.54
C SER A 241 5.78 -28.00 -1.91
N LYS A 242 6.12 -28.98 -2.75
CA LYS A 242 5.55 -29.12 -4.10
C LYS A 242 4.04 -29.35 -4.05
N ARG A 243 3.57 -30.32 -3.26
CA ARG A 243 2.13 -30.62 -3.15
C ARG A 243 1.33 -29.46 -2.56
N LEU A 244 1.82 -28.84 -1.49
CA LEU A 244 1.16 -27.70 -0.84
C LEU A 244 1.16 -26.44 -1.72
N SER A 245 2.24 -26.16 -2.44
CA SER A 245 2.30 -25.01 -3.36
C SER A 245 1.31 -25.17 -4.52
N ASN A 246 1.15 -26.38 -5.05
CA ASN A 246 0.16 -26.66 -6.09
C ASN A 246 -1.26 -26.48 -5.57
N HIS A 247 -1.54 -26.98 -4.36
CA HIS A 247 -2.84 -26.80 -3.72
C HIS A 247 -3.13 -25.33 -3.40
N SER A 248 -2.15 -24.58 -2.87
CA SER A 248 -2.27 -23.14 -2.60
C SER A 248 -2.66 -22.36 -3.87
N LYS A 249 -1.99 -22.64 -5.00
CA LYS A 249 -2.32 -22.01 -6.30
C LYS A 249 -3.73 -22.39 -6.78
N HIS A 250 -4.11 -23.66 -6.65
CA HIS A 250 -5.46 -24.10 -6.96
C HIS A 250 -6.51 -23.37 -6.11
N LEU A 251 -6.31 -23.31 -4.79
CA LEU A 251 -7.20 -22.64 -3.85
C LEU A 251 -7.28 -21.14 -4.11
N ALA A 252 -6.18 -20.47 -4.48
CA ALA A 252 -6.21 -19.05 -4.85
C ALA A 252 -7.17 -18.80 -6.03
N HIS A 253 -7.11 -19.63 -7.07
CA HIS A 253 -8.05 -19.55 -8.20
C HIS A 253 -9.48 -19.95 -7.79
N TYR A 254 -9.61 -20.96 -6.94
CA TYR A 254 -10.90 -21.44 -6.45
C TYR A 254 -11.64 -20.37 -5.64
N VAL A 255 -10.94 -19.70 -4.73
CA VAL A 255 -11.45 -18.57 -3.93
C VAL A 255 -11.97 -17.45 -4.83
N ILE A 256 -11.20 -17.08 -5.86
CA ILE A 256 -11.60 -16.04 -6.83
C ILE A 256 -12.85 -16.46 -7.59
N SER A 257 -12.88 -17.70 -8.10
CA SER A 257 -14.00 -18.25 -8.87
C SER A 257 -15.29 -18.35 -8.04
N LYS A 258 -15.19 -18.84 -6.80
CA LYS A 258 -16.31 -19.01 -5.88
C LYS A 258 -16.71 -17.74 -5.12
N ARG A 259 -15.90 -16.68 -5.24
CA ARG A 259 -16.08 -15.38 -4.59
C ARG A 259 -16.06 -15.48 -3.06
N TYR A 260 -15.17 -16.31 -2.51
CA TYR A 260 -14.96 -16.42 -1.07
C TYR A 260 -14.24 -15.18 -0.53
N ARG A 261 -14.63 -14.75 0.67
CA ARG A 261 -14.19 -13.51 1.30
C ARG A 261 -14.16 -13.65 2.82
N SER A 262 -13.00 -13.38 3.39
CA SER A 262 -12.77 -13.29 4.82
C SER A 262 -11.45 -12.55 5.09
N PRO A 263 -11.23 -12.03 6.31
CA PRO A 263 -9.92 -11.50 6.69
C PRO A 263 -8.80 -12.53 6.55
N GLU A 264 -9.09 -13.82 6.78
CA GLU A 264 -8.11 -14.90 6.64
C GLU A 264 -7.68 -15.14 5.19
N ILE A 265 -8.60 -14.99 4.22
CA ILE A 265 -8.26 -15.05 2.80
C ILE A 265 -7.33 -13.90 2.40
N VAL A 266 -7.53 -12.70 2.96
CA VAL A 266 -6.62 -11.55 2.74
C VAL A 266 -5.20 -11.92 3.17
N LEU A 267 -5.04 -12.46 4.39
CA LEU A 267 -3.76 -12.96 4.89
C LEU A 267 -3.16 -14.03 3.98
N ALA A 268 -3.98 -14.94 3.45
CA ALA A 268 -3.50 -16.01 2.61
C ALA A 268 -2.88 -15.50 1.31
N PHE A 269 -3.54 -14.54 0.64
CA PHE A 269 -2.95 -13.86 -0.52
C PHE A 269 -1.64 -13.14 -0.16
N MET A 270 -1.60 -12.46 0.99
CA MET A 270 -0.41 -11.74 1.46
C MET A 270 0.79 -12.66 1.78
N ILE A 271 0.54 -13.86 2.33
CA ILE A 271 1.59 -14.82 2.72
C ILE A 271 2.28 -15.46 1.52
N ASN A 272 1.61 -15.58 0.36
CA ASN A 272 2.20 -16.20 -0.84
C ASN A 272 3.16 -15.27 -1.60
N ILE A 273 2.87 -13.96 -1.66
CA ILE A 273 3.68 -12.92 -2.33
C ILE A 273 5.22 -12.95 -2.07
N PRO A 274 5.71 -13.13 -0.84
CA PRO A 274 7.12 -12.90 -0.48
C PRO A 274 8.08 -13.88 -1.13
N TRP A 275 7.60 -15.09 -1.38
CA TRP A 275 8.39 -16.25 -1.76
C TRP A 275 7.86 -16.88 -3.05
N MET A 276 7.13 -16.09 -3.85
CA MET A 276 6.77 -16.51 -5.20
C MET A 276 8.03 -16.83 -6.01
N LEU A 277 8.01 -17.97 -6.69
CA LEU A 277 9.10 -18.40 -7.54
C LEU A 277 9.22 -17.46 -8.76
N PRO A 278 10.44 -17.03 -9.12
CA PRO A 278 10.64 -16.29 -10.36
C PRO A 278 10.27 -17.17 -11.55
N LYS A 279 9.56 -16.59 -12.52
CA LYS A 279 9.24 -17.21 -13.81
C LYS A 279 10.31 -16.85 -14.86
N GLU A 280 10.08 -17.21 -16.12
CA GLU A 280 11.04 -17.01 -17.20
C GLU A 280 11.36 -15.53 -17.44
N HIS A 281 10.37 -14.64 -17.33
CA HIS A 281 10.54 -13.20 -17.49
C HIS A 281 10.08 -12.42 -16.24
N TRP A 282 10.70 -11.26 -15.98
CA TRP A 282 10.36 -10.41 -14.83
C TRP A 282 8.90 -9.93 -14.85
N ALA A 283 8.30 -9.84 -16.04
CA ALA A 283 6.91 -9.41 -16.24
C ALA A 283 5.89 -10.51 -15.95
N ASP A 284 6.29 -11.77 -15.77
CA ASP A 284 5.38 -12.89 -15.50
C ASP A 284 5.01 -13.02 -14.01
N ASP A 285 5.38 -12.01 -13.21
CA ASP A 285 5.19 -11.95 -11.75
C ASP A 285 3.72 -11.77 -11.36
N GLU A 286 3.19 -12.72 -10.58
CA GLU A 286 1.81 -12.72 -10.09
C GLU A 286 1.63 -11.90 -8.80
N THR A 287 2.70 -11.35 -8.24
CA THR A 287 2.68 -10.57 -6.99
C THR A 287 1.59 -9.50 -7.01
N CYS A 288 1.48 -8.75 -8.12
CA CYS A 288 0.53 -7.66 -8.24
C CYS A 288 -0.93 -8.15 -8.26
N SER A 289 -1.18 -9.31 -8.88
CA SER A 289 -2.52 -9.93 -8.92
C SER A 289 -2.95 -10.40 -7.54
N TYR A 290 -2.04 -11.05 -6.79
CA TYR A 290 -2.33 -11.48 -5.41
C TYR A 290 -2.56 -10.28 -4.49
N MET A 291 -1.77 -9.22 -4.64
CA MET A 291 -1.91 -8.00 -3.84
C MET A 291 -3.22 -7.27 -4.15
N ALA A 292 -3.59 -7.16 -5.42
CA ALA A 292 -4.87 -6.59 -5.84
C ALA A 292 -6.05 -7.40 -5.30
N MET A 293 -5.95 -8.73 -5.27
CA MET A 293 -6.99 -9.58 -4.70
C MET A 293 -7.10 -9.41 -3.18
N ALA A 294 -5.97 -9.39 -2.46
CA ALA A 294 -5.93 -9.12 -1.03
C ALA A 294 -6.59 -7.76 -0.71
N HIS A 295 -6.27 -6.72 -1.47
CA HIS A 295 -6.84 -5.39 -1.31
C HIS A 295 -8.34 -5.35 -1.60
N SER A 296 -8.78 -5.95 -2.71
CA SER A 296 -10.19 -6.02 -3.07
C SER A 296 -11.02 -6.71 -1.99
N ILE A 297 -10.57 -7.88 -1.50
CA ILE A 297 -11.27 -8.61 -0.43
C ILE A 297 -11.23 -7.82 0.89
N ALA A 298 -10.13 -7.14 1.20
CA ALA A 298 -10.02 -6.30 2.40
C ALA A 298 -11.05 -5.17 2.41
N LEU A 299 -11.33 -4.55 1.25
CA LEU A 299 -12.37 -3.54 1.11
C LEU A 299 -13.78 -4.15 1.17
N ASP A 300 -14.00 -5.30 0.52
CA ASP A 300 -15.29 -6.00 0.56
C ASP A 300 -15.71 -6.38 1.98
N VAL A 301 -14.74 -6.65 2.86
CA VAL A 301 -14.97 -6.95 4.28
C VAL A 301 -14.71 -5.77 5.21
N SER A 302 -14.59 -4.53 4.70
CA SER A 302 -14.44 -3.28 5.48
C SER A 302 -13.25 -3.27 6.47
N LEU A 303 -12.08 -3.79 6.08
CA LEU A 303 -10.86 -3.73 6.92
C LEU A 303 -10.24 -2.32 7.01
N ASN A 304 -10.58 -1.44 6.07
CA ASN A 304 -10.04 -0.09 5.99
C ASN A 304 -10.70 0.92 6.95
N LYS A 305 -11.81 0.53 7.59
CA LYS A 305 -12.61 1.38 8.49
C LYS A 305 -12.00 1.42 9.89
N ILE A 306 -12.20 2.54 10.59
CA ILE A 306 -11.90 2.68 12.02
C ILE A 306 -12.97 1.94 12.82
N ILE A 307 -12.55 1.04 13.70
CA ILE A 307 -13.47 0.28 14.54
C ILE A 307 -13.80 1.07 15.80
N VAL A 308 -15.08 1.34 16.04
CA VAL A 308 -15.55 2.11 17.21
C VAL A 308 -16.43 1.27 18.11
N GLN A 309 -16.32 1.47 19.43
CA GLN A 309 -17.09 0.72 20.42
C GLN A 309 -18.57 1.14 20.43
N ASN A 310 -18.85 2.45 20.31
CA ASN A 310 -20.21 2.98 20.20
C ASN A 310 -20.21 4.24 19.32
N THR A 311 -21.19 4.36 18.42
CA THR A 311 -21.35 5.49 17.50
C THR A 311 -21.65 6.81 18.22
N ASN A 312 -22.19 6.75 19.44
CA ASN A 312 -22.55 7.93 20.22
C ASN A 312 -21.34 8.69 20.79
N ASN A 313 -20.15 8.06 20.82
CA ASN A 313 -18.91 8.64 21.35
C ASN A 313 -17.90 9.01 20.24
N LEU A 314 -18.36 9.14 18.99
CA LEU A 314 -17.49 9.60 17.91
C LEU A 314 -17.01 11.02 18.24
N GLN A 315 -15.68 11.17 18.39
CA GLN A 315 -15.08 12.49 18.35
C GLN A 315 -15.49 13.16 17.03
N THR A 316 -15.92 14.42 17.09
CA THR A 316 -16.50 15.20 15.99
C THR A 316 -15.63 15.33 14.73
N THR A 317 -14.44 14.73 14.72
CA THR A 317 -13.40 14.88 13.70
C THR A 317 -13.39 13.77 12.66
N ILE A 318 -13.93 12.58 12.92
CA ILE A 318 -13.89 11.45 11.98
C ILE A 318 -15.27 11.25 11.34
N PRO A 319 -15.38 11.26 9.99
CA PRO A 319 -16.63 10.98 9.31
C PRO A 319 -17.19 9.61 9.69
N LYS A 320 -18.49 9.52 9.98
CA LYS A 320 -19.18 8.24 10.24
C LYS A 320 -18.94 7.22 9.13
N SER A 321 -18.84 7.67 7.88
CA SER A 321 -18.56 6.83 6.72
C SER A 321 -17.24 6.08 6.82
N ASP A 322 -16.27 6.55 7.59
CA ASP A 322 -14.97 5.91 7.78
C ASP A 322 -14.93 4.97 8.99
N CYS A 323 -16.03 4.86 9.73
CA CYS A 323 -16.15 4.04 10.92
C CYS A 323 -17.00 2.79 10.68
N ILE A 324 -16.74 1.77 11.49
CA ILE A 324 -17.59 0.59 11.63
C ILE A 324 -17.69 0.25 13.12
N THR A 325 -18.87 -0.16 13.58
CA THR A 325 -19.01 -0.58 14.99
C THR A 325 -18.31 -1.91 15.24
N ALA A 326 -17.77 -2.08 16.45
CA ALA A 326 -17.14 -3.31 16.88
C ALA A 326 -18.05 -4.54 16.73
N ARG A 327 -19.35 -4.37 17.02
CA ARG A 327 -20.38 -5.39 16.81
C ARG A 327 -20.50 -5.77 15.33
N LYS A 328 -20.73 -4.79 14.45
CA LYS A 328 -20.90 -5.01 13.01
C LYS A 328 -19.65 -5.65 12.38
N ALA A 329 -18.46 -5.25 12.82
CA ALA A 329 -17.20 -5.84 12.37
C ALA A 329 -17.11 -7.35 12.72
N LEU A 330 -17.54 -7.76 13.92
CA LEU A 330 -17.59 -9.16 14.31
C LEU A 330 -18.68 -9.93 13.54
N ASP A 331 -19.86 -9.32 13.34
CA ASP A 331 -20.95 -9.94 12.59
C ASP A 331 -20.57 -10.20 11.13
N MET A 332 -19.89 -9.24 10.48
CA MET A 332 -19.34 -9.40 9.12
C MET A 332 -18.34 -10.55 9.01
N ASP A 333 -17.62 -10.83 10.10
CA ASP A 333 -16.68 -11.95 10.18
C ASP A 333 -17.36 -13.26 10.62
N GLY A 334 -18.66 -13.24 10.92
CA GLY A 334 -19.44 -14.42 11.33
C GLY A 334 -19.29 -14.76 12.80
N PHE A 335 -18.91 -13.80 13.64
CA PHE A 335 -18.77 -13.93 15.09
C PHE A 335 -19.95 -13.27 15.83
N VAL A 336 -21.17 -13.56 15.40
CA VAL A 336 -22.41 -12.92 15.89
C VAL A 336 -22.59 -13.07 17.41
N GLU A 337 -22.22 -14.22 17.95
CA GLU A 337 -22.37 -14.56 19.38
C GLU A 337 -21.23 -14.02 20.26
N VAL A 338 -20.19 -13.42 19.68
CA VAL A 338 -19.03 -12.94 20.45
C VAL A 338 -19.30 -11.51 20.92
N ASP A 339 -19.17 -11.25 22.21
CA ASP A 339 -19.24 -9.89 22.75
C ASP A 339 -17.94 -9.11 22.48
N PRO A 340 -17.99 -7.95 21.77
CA PRO A 340 -16.87 -7.06 21.51
C PRO A 340 -16.06 -6.65 22.74
N MET A 341 -16.70 -6.58 23.92
CA MET A 341 -16.07 -6.11 25.14
C MET A 341 -15.22 -7.19 25.82
N THR A 342 -15.44 -8.46 25.47
CA THR A 342 -14.63 -9.55 25.98
C THR A 342 -13.21 -9.49 25.43
N ARG A 343 -12.24 -10.03 26.17
CA ARG A 343 -10.85 -10.12 25.71
C ARG A 343 -10.73 -10.83 24.36
N TRP A 344 -11.57 -11.83 24.11
CA TRP A 344 -11.60 -12.55 22.83
C TRP A 344 -12.18 -11.68 21.70
N GLY A 345 -13.30 -11.00 21.93
CA GLY A 345 -13.87 -10.05 20.97
C GLY A 345 -12.88 -8.95 20.58
N GLN A 346 -12.20 -8.36 21.55
CA GLN A 346 -11.17 -7.35 21.31
C GLN A 346 -9.99 -7.88 20.48
N LYS A 347 -9.57 -9.14 20.68
CA LYS A 347 -8.54 -9.77 19.84
C LYS A 347 -9.00 -9.99 18.40
N LEU A 348 -10.24 -10.41 18.19
CA LEU A 348 -10.82 -10.58 16.85
C LEU A 348 -10.98 -9.26 16.10
N ILE A 349 -11.31 -8.18 16.82
CA ILE A 349 -11.32 -6.81 16.30
C ILE A 349 -9.91 -6.37 15.92
N ARG A 350 -8.95 -6.50 16.84
CA ARG A 350 -7.56 -6.10 16.63
C ARG A 350 -6.90 -6.88 15.47
N ARG A 351 -7.30 -8.14 15.25
CA ARG A 351 -6.91 -8.92 14.08
C ARG A 351 -7.23 -8.17 12.78
N ARG A 352 -8.42 -7.57 12.64
CA ARG A 352 -8.82 -6.83 11.43
C ARG A 352 -7.88 -5.65 11.16
N GLU A 353 -7.64 -4.85 12.19
CA GLU A 353 -6.72 -3.72 12.17
C GLU A 353 -5.30 -4.14 11.79
N ARG A 354 -4.81 -5.23 12.39
CA ARG A 354 -3.48 -5.80 12.12
C ARG A 354 -3.33 -6.24 10.66
N ILE A 355 -4.35 -6.89 10.10
CA ILE A 355 -4.36 -7.31 8.69
C ILE A 355 -4.27 -6.09 7.77
N TRP A 356 -5.03 -5.03 8.07
CA TRP A 356 -5.00 -3.80 7.27
C TRP A 356 -3.62 -3.11 7.30
N LEU A 357 -3.00 -2.95 8.47
CA LEU A 357 -1.65 -2.39 8.58
C LEU A 357 -0.60 -3.25 7.87
N ALA A 358 -0.73 -4.58 7.96
CA ALA A 358 0.16 -5.50 7.26
C ALA A 358 -0.02 -5.41 5.73
N LEU A 359 -1.24 -5.28 5.23
CA LEU A 359 -1.53 -5.09 3.81
C LEU A 359 -1.00 -3.74 3.30
N PHE A 360 -1.20 -2.65 4.03
CA PHE A 360 -0.62 -1.34 3.73
C PHE A 360 0.90 -1.43 3.58
N ASN A 361 1.57 -2.07 4.54
CA ASN A 361 3.01 -2.28 4.48
C ASN A 361 3.46 -3.16 3.31
N LEU A 362 2.67 -4.18 2.96
CA LEU A 362 2.98 -5.03 1.83
C LEU A 362 2.91 -4.25 0.52
N ASP A 363 1.83 -3.48 0.31
CA ASP A 363 1.65 -2.63 -0.86
C ASP A 363 2.82 -1.67 -1.05
N ARG A 364 3.14 -0.89 -0.02
CA ARG A 364 4.26 0.05 -0.06
C ARG A 364 5.58 -0.64 -0.38
N GLY A 365 5.87 -1.78 0.25
CA GLY A 365 7.12 -2.52 0.02
C GLY A 365 7.22 -3.13 -1.38
N VAL A 366 6.11 -3.63 -1.94
CA VAL A 366 6.05 -4.21 -3.29
C VAL A 366 6.15 -3.13 -4.35
N CYS A 367 5.42 -2.03 -4.17
CA CYS A 367 5.36 -0.93 -5.12
C CYS A 367 6.67 -0.14 -5.18
N LEU A 368 7.28 0.18 -4.02
CA LEU A 368 8.60 0.84 -3.97
C LEU A 368 9.67 0.00 -4.68
N ALA A 369 9.72 -1.30 -4.43
CA ALA A 369 10.71 -2.18 -5.06
C ALA A 369 10.53 -2.30 -6.58
N ARG A 370 9.32 -2.04 -7.11
CA ARG A 370 8.99 -2.20 -8.53
C ARG A 370 8.76 -0.87 -9.26
N GLY A 371 8.95 0.27 -8.61
CA GLY A 371 8.65 1.59 -9.16
C GLY A 371 7.18 1.77 -9.57
N ARG A 372 6.23 1.22 -8.79
CA ARG A 372 4.79 1.30 -9.08
C ARG A 372 4.07 2.27 -8.14
N ALA A 373 2.93 2.80 -8.60
CA ALA A 373 1.99 3.54 -7.77
C ALA A 373 1.43 2.69 -6.63
N PHE A 374 1.18 3.34 -5.50
CA PHE A 374 0.53 2.71 -4.35
C PHE A 374 -0.95 2.48 -4.61
N THR A 375 -1.44 1.29 -4.30
CA THR A 375 -2.85 0.95 -4.53
C THR A 375 -3.69 1.05 -3.26
N VAL A 376 -3.13 0.65 -2.13
CA VAL A 376 -3.77 0.77 -0.82
C VAL A 376 -3.69 2.22 -0.34
N GLN A 377 -4.83 2.86 -0.10
CA GLN A 377 -4.87 4.26 0.32
C GLN A 377 -4.48 4.43 1.80
N ILE A 378 -4.05 5.63 2.18
CA ILE A 378 -3.86 5.98 3.60
C ILE A 378 -5.25 6.18 4.19
N SER A 379 -5.79 5.15 4.85
CA SER A 379 -7.07 5.26 5.56
C SER A 379 -6.92 6.10 6.83
N PRO A 380 -8.03 6.63 7.40
CA PRO A 380 -7.99 7.32 8.68
C PRO A 380 -7.31 6.51 9.80
N PHE A 381 -7.48 5.19 9.81
CA PHE A 381 -6.80 4.33 10.76
C PHE A 381 -5.27 4.33 10.58
N VAL A 382 -4.77 4.25 9.34
CA VAL A 382 -3.33 4.33 9.05
C VAL A 382 -2.78 5.72 9.40
N ALA A 383 -3.58 6.77 9.18
CA ALA A 383 -3.21 8.14 9.50
C ALA A 383 -2.92 8.36 11.00
N THR A 384 -3.49 7.55 11.89
CA THR A 384 -3.40 7.72 13.35
C THR A 384 -2.88 6.47 14.08
N CYS A 385 -2.15 5.57 13.41
CA CYS A 385 -1.78 4.26 13.97
C CYS A 385 -0.58 4.26 14.95
N ASP A 386 0.07 5.40 15.18
CA ASP A 386 1.38 5.55 15.84
C ASP A 386 1.45 4.86 17.20
N ALA A 387 0.39 4.99 18.00
CA ALA A 387 0.30 4.39 19.34
C ALA A 387 -0.41 3.02 19.37
N TRP A 388 -0.90 2.50 18.23
CA TRP A 388 -1.72 1.29 18.18
C TRP A 388 -1.01 0.05 18.75
N HIS A 389 0.32 0.01 18.64
CA HIS A 389 1.14 -1.08 19.15
C HIS A 389 1.33 -1.06 20.68
N ASN A 390 1.01 0.04 21.37
CA ASN A 390 1.13 0.17 22.84
C ASN A 390 -0.01 -0.51 23.62
N SER A 391 -0.77 -1.39 22.96
CA SER A 391 -1.91 -2.08 23.57
C SER A 391 -1.45 -3.22 24.47
N THR A 392 -2.22 -3.51 25.52
CA THR A 392 -2.07 -4.74 26.33
C THR A 392 -2.38 -6.02 25.54
N LEU A 393 -2.99 -5.88 24.36
CA LEU A 393 -3.28 -6.95 23.40
C LEU A 393 -2.29 -6.98 22.23
N ALA A 394 -1.19 -6.22 22.32
CA ALA A 394 -0.18 -6.20 21.29
C ALA A 394 0.49 -7.57 21.12
N ASP A 395 0.72 -7.95 19.87
CA ASP A 395 1.60 -9.07 19.53
C ASP A 395 3.04 -8.59 19.38
N THR A 396 3.98 -9.53 19.44
CA THR A 396 5.43 -9.31 19.35
C THR A 396 5.84 -8.45 18.16
N TRP A 397 5.13 -8.54 17.02
CA TRP A 397 5.48 -7.79 15.81
C TRP A 397 4.72 -6.48 15.60
N ASP A 398 3.75 -6.14 16.46
CA ASP A 398 2.92 -4.95 16.30
C ASP A 398 3.75 -3.66 16.27
N GLY A 399 4.81 -3.57 17.07
CA GLY A 399 5.75 -2.45 17.02
C GLY A 399 6.41 -2.30 15.65
N SER A 400 6.96 -3.38 15.09
CA SER A 400 7.59 -3.37 13.76
C SER A 400 6.62 -3.00 12.64
N ILE A 401 5.36 -3.46 12.74
CA ILE A 401 4.28 -3.11 11.81
C ILE A 401 4.04 -1.61 11.83
N VAL A 402 3.86 -1.03 13.02
CA VAL A 402 3.55 0.40 13.16
C VAL A 402 4.75 1.25 12.76
N ALA A 403 5.97 0.91 13.21
CA ALA A 403 7.19 1.62 12.84
C ALA A 403 7.35 1.76 11.31
N SER A 404 7.09 0.66 10.60
CA SER A 404 7.13 0.63 9.13
C SER A 404 5.96 1.37 8.49
N SER A 405 4.77 1.31 9.10
CA SER A 405 3.58 2.02 8.62
C SER A 405 3.77 3.53 8.70
N VAL A 406 4.27 4.02 9.84
CA VAL A 406 4.54 5.44 10.10
C VAL A 406 5.57 5.97 9.10
N LEU A 407 6.71 5.26 8.96
CA LEU A 407 7.72 5.63 7.98
C LEU A 407 7.09 5.80 6.58
N ARG A 408 6.38 4.77 6.11
CA ARG A 408 5.85 4.74 4.74
C ARG A 408 4.68 5.68 4.48
N ARG A 409 3.89 5.98 5.51
CA ARG A 409 2.83 6.99 5.46
C ARG A 409 3.43 8.38 5.29
N ASP A 410 4.49 8.69 6.03
CA ASP A 410 5.02 10.04 6.12
C ASP A 410 6.08 10.37 5.04
N ILE A 411 6.54 9.37 4.27
CA ILE A 411 7.38 9.55 3.05
C ILE A 411 6.79 10.61 2.10
N ALA A 412 5.47 10.61 1.89
CA ALA A 412 4.83 11.57 0.98
C ALA A 412 5.08 13.02 1.40
N LYS A 413 4.97 13.30 2.70
CA LYS A 413 5.11 14.65 3.28
C LYS A 413 6.53 15.16 3.10
N ILE A 414 7.53 14.31 3.34
CA ILE A 414 8.93 14.72 3.17
C ILE A 414 9.27 14.96 1.70
N ILE A 415 8.75 14.15 0.78
CA ILE A 415 8.96 14.38 -0.67
C ILE A 415 8.35 15.72 -1.09
N THR A 416 7.13 16.02 -0.66
CA THR A 416 6.51 17.33 -0.93
C THR A 416 7.34 18.47 -0.34
N CYS A 417 7.83 18.33 0.89
CA CYS A 417 8.69 19.33 1.52
C CYS A 417 9.99 19.56 0.75
N ILE A 418 10.62 18.49 0.24
CA ILE A 418 11.82 18.58 -0.60
C ILE A 418 11.50 19.30 -1.92
N LYS A 419 10.43 18.89 -2.62
CA LYS A 419 10.00 19.52 -3.88
C LYS A 419 9.72 21.01 -3.69
N ASP A 420 8.94 21.37 -2.67
CA ASP A 420 8.65 22.78 -2.33
C ASP A 420 9.91 23.59 -2.03
N THR A 421 10.93 22.98 -1.40
CA THR A 421 12.20 23.63 -1.09
C THR A 421 13.01 23.87 -2.37
N CYS A 422 13.03 22.90 -3.29
CA CYS A 422 13.63 23.06 -4.61
C CYS A 422 12.91 24.17 -5.43
N ASP A 423 11.58 24.19 -5.43
CA ASP A 423 10.74 25.12 -6.20
C ASP A 423 10.83 26.58 -5.70
N LYS A 424 10.71 26.79 -4.39
CA LYS A 424 10.83 28.15 -3.78
C LYS A 424 12.17 28.79 -4.11
N THR A 425 13.20 27.98 -4.23
CA THR A 425 14.57 28.46 -4.37
C THR A 425 14.97 28.71 -5.82
N ALA A 426 14.27 28.13 -6.80
CA ALA A 426 14.39 28.51 -8.21
C ALA A 426 14.07 30.01 -8.47
N SER A 427 13.44 30.68 -7.50
CA SER A 427 13.07 32.11 -7.56
C SER A 427 14.00 33.04 -6.75
N THR A 428 15.01 32.52 -6.04
CA THR A 428 15.88 33.31 -5.13
C THR A 428 17.37 33.10 -5.42
N VAL A 429 18.19 34.13 -5.21
CA VAL A 429 19.66 34.09 -5.31
C VAL A 429 20.28 33.45 -4.05
N LEU A 430 19.89 32.23 -3.71
CA LEU A 430 20.59 31.44 -2.69
C LEU A 430 21.70 30.63 -3.36
N GLU A 431 22.87 30.54 -2.71
CA GLU A 431 23.96 29.70 -3.21
C GLU A 431 23.55 28.23 -3.14
N GLY A 432 23.84 27.43 -4.18
CA GLY A 432 23.41 26.03 -4.27
C GLY A 432 23.88 25.14 -3.11
N HIS A 433 24.90 25.58 -2.37
CA HIS A 433 25.39 24.91 -1.15
C HIS A 433 24.40 25.04 0.02
N ASP A 434 23.82 26.23 0.25
CA ASP A 434 22.84 26.47 1.33
C ASP A 434 21.57 25.62 1.11
N ILE A 435 21.19 25.43 -0.15
CA ILE A 435 20.09 24.57 -0.56
C ILE A 435 20.38 23.11 -0.20
N ALA A 436 21.56 22.62 -0.59
CA ALA A 436 21.97 21.25 -0.29
C ALA A 436 21.99 21.00 1.22
N GLN A 437 22.48 21.96 2.01
CA GLN A 437 22.50 21.87 3.47
C GLN A 437 21.09 21.89 4.07
N THR A 438 20.19 22.73 3.56
CA THR A 438 18.79 22.76 4.02
C THR A 438 18.08 21.44 3.72
N LEU A 439 18.25 20.90 2.51
CA LEU A 439 17.68 19.61 2.11
C LEU A 439 18.24 18.45 2.94
N ARG A 440 19.55 18.47 3.23
CA ARG A 440 20.20 17.54 4.14
C ARG A 440 19.53 17.57 5.51
N GLN A 441 19.40 18.75 6.12
CA GLN A 441 18.80 18.92 7.44
C GLN A 441 17.36 18.38 7.48
N ILE A 442 16.53 18.68 6.47
CA ILE A 442 15.14 18.18 6.38
C ILE A 442 15.11 16.65 6.39
N ILE A 443 16.02 16.00 5.64
CA ILE A 443 16.07 14.55 5.53
C ILE A 443 16.62 13.92 6.80
N ASP A 444 17.71 14.46 7.35
CA ASP A 444 18.34 13.96 8.56
C ASP A 444 17.39 14.09 9.76
N ASP A 445 16.75 15.25 9.96
CA ASP A 445 15.76 15.47 11.04
C ASP A 445 14.61 14.46 11.00
N PHE A 446 14.09 14.17 9.80
CA PHE A 446 13.01 13.20 9.63
C PHE A 446 13.41 11.81 10.08
N PHE A 447 14.58 11.34 9.63
CA PHE A 447 15.05 10.00 9.98
C PHE A 447 15.55 9.92 11.41
N ASP A 448 16.23 10.94 11.93
CA ASP A 448 16.71 11.00 13.31
C ASP A 448 15.54 10.99 14.29
N HIS A 449 14.47 11.72 13.98
CA HIS A 449 13.23 11.62 14.73
C HIS A 449 12.64 10.20 14.70
N TRP A 450 12.61 9.57 13.52
CA TRP A 450 12.15 8.19 13.39
C TRP A 450 13.03 7.22 14.20
N TYR A 451 14.36 7.30 14.08
CA TYR A 451 15.31 6.44 14.80
C TYR A 451 15.18 6.63 16.31
N SER A 452 15.09 7.87 16.80
CA SER A 452 14.95 8.16 18.24
C SER A 452 13.70 7.52 18.85
N THR A 453 12.60 7.48 18.09
CA THR A 453 11.33 6.88 18.52
C THR A 453 11.37 5.37 18.42
N TRP A 454 11.79 4.82 17.28
CA TRP A 454 11.56 3.40 16.99
C TRP A 454 12.71 2.50 17.44
N THR A 455 13.96 2.97 17.50
CA THR A 455 15.04 2.13 18.07
C THR A 455 14.77 1.77 19.53
N THR A 456 14.18 2.69 20.31
CA THR A 456 13.80 2.45 21.70
C THR A 456 12.58 1.52 21.84
N GLN A 457 11.61 1.62 20.93
CA GLN A 457 10.36 0.86 21.00
C GLN A 457 10.45 -0.55 20.38
N ILE A 458 11.26 -0.75 19.33
CA ILE A 458 11.35 -2.01 18.57
C ILE A 458 12.76 -2.60 18.50
N GLY A 459 13.76 -1.92 19.06
CA GLY A 459 15.13 -2.41 19.11
C GLY A 459 15.25 -3.72 19.89
N ARG A 460 16.08 -4.64 19.38
CA ARG A 460 16.39 -5.90 20.06
C ARG A 460 17.61 -5.71 20.96
N ASN A 461 17.59 -6.39 22.11
CA ASN A 461 18.68 -6.46 23.10
C ASN A 461 19.00 -5.11 23.77
N LYS A 462 20.03 -5.11 24.63
CA LYS A 462 20.50 -3.92 25.36
C LYS A 462 21.05 -2.81 24.45
N ASP A 463 21.36 -3.14 23.20
CA ASP A 463 21.98 -2.24 22.22
C ASP A 463 20.95 -1.54 21.31
N PHE A 464 19.64 -1.76 21.52
CA PHE A 464 18.54 -1.14 20.76
C PHE A 464 18.67 -1.27 19.23
N ARG A 465 19.31 -2.34 18.74
CA ARG A 465 19.52 -2.56 17.31
C ARG A 465 18.21 -2.95 16.63
N LEU A 466 17.92 -2.31 15.51
CA LEU A 466 16.74 -2.66 14.72
C LEU A 466 16.84 -4.09 14.17
N PRO A 467 15.70 -4.78 13.97
CA PRO A 467 15.71 -6.01 13.19
C PRO A 467 16.30 -5.74 11.79
N PRO A 468 17.17 -6.60 11.24
CA PRO A 468 17.86 -6.32 9.97
C PRO A 468 16.92 -6.01 8.80
N TYR A 469 15.74 -6.62 8.76
CA TYR A 469 14.71 -6.30 7.75
C TYR A 469 14.21 -4.86 7.84
N VAL A 470 14.01 -4.34 9.06
CA VAL A 470 13.58 -2.97 9.30
C VAL A 470 14.72 -2.01 8.98
N GLU A 471 15.95 -2.35 9.35
CA GLU A 471 17.15 -1.58 9.02
C GLU A 471 17.32 -1.43 7.50
N ILE A 472 17.25 -2.54 6.74
CA ILE A 472 17.27 -2.50 5.27
C ILE A 472 16.14 -1.62 4.72
N LEU A 473 14.93 -1.73 5.26
CA LEU A 473 13.76 -0.96 4.81
C LEU A 473 13.96 0.54 5.01
N VAL A 474 14.43 0.98 6.19
CA VAL A 474 14.65 2.40 6.51
C VAL A 474 15.79 2.95 5.66
N SER A 475 16.93 2.25 5.58
CA SER A 475 18.08 2.65 4.77
C SER A 475 17.73 2.72 3.27
N HIS A 476 16.95 1.77 2.76
CA HIS A 476 16.47 1.82 1.37
C HIS A 476 15.47 2.94 1.14
N THR A 477 14.62 3.25 2.13
CA THR A 477 13.69 4.39 2.04
C THR A 477 14.47 5.70 1.92
N ARG A 478 15.54 5.87 2.71
CA ARG A 478 16.45 7.01 2.61
C ARG A 478 17.12 7.08 1.23
N LEU A 479 17.63 5.96 0.74
CA LEU A 479 18.18 5.86 -0.63
C LEU A 479 17.15 6.27 -1.68
N ALA A 480 15.91 5.79 -1.58
CA ALA A 480 14.85 6.10 -2.53
C ALA A 480 14.51 7.60 -2.54
N ILE A 481 14.51 8.27 -1.39
CA ILE A 481 14.36 9.72 -1.32
C ILE A 481 15.50 10.41 -2.08
N TYR A 482 16.76 10.05 -1.78
CA TYR A 482 17.92 10.62 -2.46
C TYR A 482 17.91 10.38 -3.97
N SER A 483 17.57 9.16 -4.41
CA SER A 483 17.54 8.81 -5.83
C SER A 483 16.48 9.56 -6.62
N ASN A 484 15.34 9.88 -6.00
CA ASN A 484 14.28 10.65 -6.66
C ASN A 484 14.66 12.13 -6.79
N VAL A 485 15.30 12.71 -5.76
CA VAL A 485 15.73 14.12 -5.85
C VAL A 485 16.86 14.31 -6.85
N LEU A 486 17.70 13.28 -7.08
CA LEU A 486 18.71 13.30 -8.15
C LEU A 486 18.12 13.50 -9.55
N ASN A 487 16.88 13.07 -9.78
CA ASN A 487 16.21 13.25 -11.08
C ASN A 487 15.43 14.55 -11.16
N TYR A 488 15.20 15.21 -10.02
CA TYR A 488 14.52 16.49 -10.02
C TYR A 488 15.40 17.53 -10.74
N PRO A 489 14.86 18.29 -11.73
CA PRO A 489 15.63 19.24 -12.52
C PRO A 489 16.07 20.42 -11.66
N THR A 490 17.20 20.23 -10.96
CA THR A 490 17.85 21.23 -10.13
C THR A 490 18.93 21.92 -10.95
N GLN A 491 18.96 23.25 -10.93
CA GLN A 491 19.93 24.05 -11.69
C GLN A 491 21.34 24.08 -11.05
N PHE A 492 21.49 23.52 -9.83
CA PHE A 492 22.69 23.69 -9.00
C PHE A 492 23.50 22.39 -8.85
N SER A 493 24.76 22.42 -9.33
CA SER A 493 25.68 21.28 -9.28
C SER A 493 26.02 20.80 -7.85
N ALA A 494 26.04 21.71 -6.88
CA ALA A 494 26.27 21.38 -5.47
C ALA A 494 25.19 20.46 -4.89
N VAL A 495 23.93 20.69 -5.27
CA VAL A 495 22.78 19.86 -4.85
C VAL A 495 22.89 18.45 -5.42
N SER A 496 23.19 18.32 -6.71
CA SER A 496 23.41 17.01 -7.34
C SER A 496 24.61 16.26 -6.75
N SER A 497 25.69 16.96 -6.40
CA SER A 497 26.87 16.37 -5.76
C SER A 497 26.53 15.79 -4.37
N PHE A 498 25.83 16.57 -3.54
CA PHE A 498 25.36 16.14 -2.23
C PHE A 498 24.52 14.86 -2.31
N PHE A 499 23.48 14.85 -3.16
CA PHE A 499 22.59 13.69 -3.27
C PHE A 499 23.27 12.45 -3.82
N ARG A 500 24.30 12.59 -4.66
CA ARG A 500 25.12 11.45 -5.11
C ARG A 500 25.92 10.86 -3.96
N SER A 501 26.56 11.70 -3.13
CA SER A 501 27.32 11.24 -1.95
C SER A 501 26.41 10.59 -0.91
N ALA A 502 25.32 11.26 -0.53
CA ALA A 502 24.37 10.77 0.46
C ALA A 502 23.61 9.52 -0.02
N GLY A 503 23.28 9.46 -1.31
CA GLY A 503 22.73 8.28 -1.96
C GLY A 503 23.70 7.10 -1.94
N LEU A 504 24.98 7.33 -2.26
CA LEU A 504 26.00 6.28 -2.21
C LEU A 504 26.16 5.72 -0.79
N SER A 505 26.28 6.59 0.22
CA SER A 505 26.34 6.20 1.64
C SER A 505 25.13 5.34 2.04
N SER A 506 23.92 5.76 1.66
CA SER A 506 22.68 5.01 1.93
C SER A 506 22.66 3.64 1.24
N ALA A 507 23.13 3.55 -0.01
CA ALA A 507 23.21 2.30 -0.76
C ALA A 507 24.20 1.31 -0.12
N LEU A 508 25.34 1.80 0.39
CA LEU A 508 26.30 0.99 1.13
C LEU A 508 25.70 0.49 2.45
N ASN A 509 24.96 1.32 3.18
CA ASN A 509 24.29 0.92 4.41
C ASN A 509 23.22 -0.17 4.18
N VAL A 510 22.48 -0.13 3.06
CA VAL A 510 21.53 -1.20 2.70
C VAL A 510 22.26 -2.53 2.49
N MET A 511 23.33 -2.54 1.71
CA MET A 511 24.13 -3.74 1.44
C MET A 511 24.79 -4.26 2.72
N ARG A 512 25.39 -3.37 3.51
CA ARG A 512 25.98 -3.68 4.82
C ARG A 512 24.99 -4.35 5.75
N ALA A 513 23.78 -3.79 5.90
CA ALA A 513 22.74 -4.36 6.75
C ALA A 513 22.32 -5.77 6.28
N ALA A 514 22.32 -6.02 4.96
CA ALA A 514 22.07 -7.35 4.41
C ALA A 514 23.20 -8.35 4.74
N VAL A 515 24.46 -7.92 4.62
CA VAL A 515 25.63 -8.77 4.92
C VAL A 515 25.73 -9.08 6.42
N GLN A 516 25.67 -8.07 7.29
CA GLN A 516 25.73 -8.27 8.74
C GLN A 516 24.51 -9.01 9.28
N GLY A 517 23.35 -8.83 8.64
CA GLY A 517 22.07 -9.42 9.04
C GLY A 517 21.79 -10.83 8.52
N GLU A 518 22.69 -11.42 7.71
CA GLU A 518 22.44 -12.69 6.99
C GLU A 518 21.76 -13.78 7.85
N PRO A 519 22.19 -14.09 9.09
CA PRO A 519 21.58 -15.15 9.88
C PRO A 519 20.08 -14.99 10.13
N LEU A 520 19.60 -13.74 10.16
CA LEU A 520 18.21 -13.36 10.40
C LEU A 520 17.43 -13.08 9.10
N LEU A 521 18.08 -13.15 7.94
CA LEU A 521 17.48 -12.87 6.63
C LEU A 521 17.20 -14.14 5.82
N LYS A 522 17.24 -15.32 6.45
CA LYS A 522 16.97 -16.62 5.79
C LYS A 522 15.62 -16.65 5.05
N SER A 523 14.58 -16.08 5.65
CA SER A 523 13.24 -15.96 5.06
C SER A 523 13.00 -14.61 4.37
N MET A 524 14.07 -13.90 4.00
CA MET A 524 13.99 -12.58 3.38
C MET A 524 13.05 -12.59 2.16
N PRO A 525 12.11 -11.63 2.09
CA PRO A 525 11.20 -11.47 0.98
C PRO A 525 11.86 -11.09 -0.35
N ASN A 526 11.22 -11.47 -1.46
CA ASN A 526 11.65 -11.09 -2.80
C ASN A 526 11.76 -9.57 -3.01
N ASN A 527 10.83 -8.76 -2.45
CA ASN A 527 10.91 -7.31 -2.58
C ASN A 527 12.16 -6.73 -1.88
N THR A 528 12.62 -7.35 -0.79
CA THR A 528 13.87 -6.94 -0.12
C THR A 528 15.10 -7.32 -0.92
N ALA A 529 15.09 -8.47 -1.57
CA ALA A 529 16.16 -8.82 -2.51
C ALA A 529 16.28 -7.79 -3.63
N ILE A 530 15.15 -7.31 -4.19
CA ILE A 530 15.14 -6.25 -5.19
C ILE A 530 15.73 -4.94 -4.63
N MET A 531 15.30 -4.52 -3.44
CA MET A 531 15.83 -3.30 -2.77
C MET A 531 17.35 -3.36 -2.56
N VAL A 532 17.87 -4.50 -2.11
CA VAL A 532 19.31 -4.72 -1.91
C VAL A 532 20.06 -4.70 -3.24
N SER A 533 19.55 -5.36 -4.28
CA SER A 533 20.16 -5.37 -5.60
C SER A 533 20.11 -4.02 -6.30
N PHE A 534 19.04 -3.25 -6.12
CA PHE A 534 18.95 -1.87 -6.57
C PHE A 534 20.06 -1.02 -5.93
N SER A 535 20.26 -1.15 -4.61
CA SER A 535 21.32 -0.44 -3.89
C SER A 535 22.71 -0.79 -4.42
N ALA A 536 22.97 -2.07 -4.71
CA ALA A 536 24.21 -2.51 -5.33
C ALA A 536 24.43 -1.91 -6.73
N CYS A 537 23.41 -1.92 -7.59
CA CYS A 537 23.48 -1.31 -8.92
C CYS A 537 23.69 0.20 -8.86
N PHE A 538 23.02 0.89 -7.93
CA PHE A 538 23.15 2.33 -7.71
C PHE A 538 24.59 2.69 -7.29
N ALA A 539 25.14 1.97 -6.29
CA ALA A 539 26.52 2.16 -5.84
C ALA A 539 27.53 1.88 -6.96
N LEU A 540 27.32 0.80 -7.74
CA LEU A 540 28.18 0.47 -8.87
C LEU A 540 28.17 1.57 -9.94
N HIS A 541 26.99 2.08 -10.30
CA HIS A 541 26.83 3.13 -11.30
C HIS A 541 27.57 4.41 -10.88
N LEU A 542 27.34 4.91 -9.66
CA LEU A 542 28.03 6.09 -9.15
C LEU A 542 29.54 5.88 -9.05
N SER A 543 30.00 4.69 -8.64
CA SER A 543 31.43 4.36 -8.60
C SER A 543 32.09 4.34 -9.98
N ALA A 544 31.32 4.09 -11.05
CA ALA A 544 31.81 4.11 -12.42
C ALA A 544 31.92 5.53 -13.00
N MET A 545 31.07 6.45 -12.54
CA MET A 545 31.05 7.85 -12.98
C MET A 545 32.18 8.70 -12.37
N THR A 546 32.73 8.32 -11.21
CA THR A 546 33.86 9.03 -10.61
C THR A 546 35.13 8.82 -11.45
N ALA A 547 35.81 9.90 -11.83
CA ALA A 547 37.03 9.84 -12.64
C ALA A 547 38.09 8.93 -11.99
N ASN A 548 39.07 8.43 -12.77
CA ASN A 548 40.13 7.48 -12.39
C ASN A 548 40.98 7.80 -11.13
N LYS A 549 40.67 8.86 -10.37
CA LYS A 549 41.39 9.30 -9.19
C LYS A 549 41.14 8.46 -7.94
N ASN A 550 40.01 7.74 -7.82
CA ASN A 550 39.65 6.96 -6.61
C ASN A 550 39.43 5.46 -6.87
N SER A 551 40.48 4.79 -7.35
CA SER A 551 40.49 3.34 -7.60
C SER A 551 40.23 2.51 -6.33
N GLY A 552 40.74 2.94 -5.17
CA GLY A 552 40.58 2.23 -3.89
C GLY A 552 39.13 2.20 -3.38
N LEU A 553 38.42 3.32 -3.43
CA LEU A 553 37.00 3.39 -3.05
C LEU A 553 36.15 2.52 -3.98
N ARG A 554 36.38 2.59 -5.30
CA ARG A 554 35.69 1.75 -6.28
C ARG A 554 35.89 0.26 -6.01
N GLU A 555 37.10 -0.15 -5.66
CA GLU A 555 37.38 -1.55 -5.34
C GLU A 555 36.70 -1.98 -4.05
N SER A 556 36.71 -1.13 -3.03
CA SER A 556 36.00 -1.35 -1.76
C SER A 556 34.48 -1.53 -1.95
N ILE A 557 33.87 -0.72 -2.83
CA ILE A 557 32.44 -0.84 -3.20
C ILE A 557 32.17 -2.19 -3.88
N LYS A 558 33.03 -2.62 -4.80
CA LYS A 558 32.87 -3.92 -5.47
C LYS A 558 32.95 -5.09 -4.50
N VAL A 559 33.88 -5.06 -3.54
CA VAL A 559 33.99 -6.09 -2.49
C VAL A 559 32.66 -6.23 -1.76
N LEU A 560 32.05 -5.12 -1.32
CA LEU A 560 30.75 -5.17 -0.66
C LEU A 560 29.62 -5.71 -1.57
N ILE A 561 29.63 -5.35 -2.86
CA ILE A 561 28.65 -5.89 -3.82
C ILE A 561 28.84 -7.41 -3.99
N GLU A 562 30.07 -7.90 -4.04
CA GLU A 562 30.38 -9.34 -4.12
C GLU A 562 29.91 -10.09 -2.87
N GLU A 563 30.23 -9.57 -1.67
CA GLU A 563 29.73 -10.11 -0.39
C GLU A 563 28.20 -10.15 -0.36
N THR A 564 27.56 -9.06 -0.81
CA THR A 564 26.10 -8.96 -0.89
C THR A 564 25.52 -9.99 -1.85
N ALA A 565 26.12 -10.16 -3.03
CA ALA A 565 25.68 -11.14 -4.02
C ALA A 565 25.78 -12.57 -3.49
N ASP A 566 26.86 -12.88 -2.78
CA ASP A 566 27.07 -14.16 -2.09
C ASP A 566 26.00 -14.43 -1.03
N VAL A 567 25.68 -13.43 -0.20
CA VAL A 567 24.59 -13.52 0.79
C VAL A 567 23.24 -13.78 0.11
N LEU A 568 22.93 -13.06 -0.97
CA LEU A 568 21.67 -13.22 -1.70
C LEU A 568 21.53 -14.63 -2.32
N GLU A 569 22.63 -15.20 -2.83
CA GLU A 569 22.69 -16.58 -3.34
C GLU A 569 22.50 -17.61 -2.24
N ARG A 570 23.19 -17.47 -1.10
CA ARG A 570 23.04 -18.40 0.04
C ARG A 570 21.63 -18.37 0.60
N ILE A 571 21.08 -17.18 0.81
CA ILE A 571 19.70 -17.03 1.26
C ILE A 571 18.76 -17.71 0.26
N GLY A 572 18.85 -17.37 -1.04
CA GLY A 572 17.94 -17.86 -2.07
C GLY A 572 17.94 -19.38 -2.26
N ASN A 573 19.06 -20.02 -1.93
CA ASN A 573 19.28 -21.47 -2.05
C ASN A 573 19.35 -22.19 -0.70
N ILE A 574 18.75 -21.63 0.36
CA ILE A 574 18.74 -22.27 1.70
C ILE A 574 18.20 -23.71 1.70
N THR A 575 17.29 -24.01 0.77
CA THR A 575 16.90 -25.38 0.41
C THR A 575 16.96 -25.55 -1.11
N PRO A 576 17.19 -26.78 -1.62
CA PRO A 576 17.24 -27.02 -3.07
C PRO A 576 15.95 -26.68 -3.81
N HIS A 577 14.80 -26.81 -3.16
CA HIS A 577 13.48 -26.56 -3.75
C HIS A 577 12.97 -25.12 -3.58
N ARG A 578 13.58 -24.29 -2.72
CA ARG A 578 13.17 -22.88 -2.57
C ARG A 578 13.34 -22.08 -3.85
N LYS A 579 14.51 -22.22 -4.51
CA LYS A 579 14.89 -21.49 -5.73
C LYS A 579 14.48 -20.00 -5.69
N GLY A 580 14.79 -19.32 -4.58
CA GLY A 580 14.28 -17.99 -4.28
C GLY A 580 14.86 -16.92 -5.22
N SER A 581 14.09 -15.86 -5.48
CA SER A 581 14.51 -14.78 -6.39
C SER A 581 15.81 -14.10 -5.96
N SER A 582 16.13 -14.07 -4.66
CA SER A 582 17.41 -13.53 -4.19
C SER A 582 18.61 -14.21 -4.83
N ALA A 583 18.57 -15.53 -5.08
CA ALA A 583 19.67 -16.21 -5.76
C ALA A 583 19.78 -15.85 -7.25
N LEU A 584 18.68 -15.49 -7.90
CA LEU A 584 18.71 -14.92 -9.25
C LEU A 584 19.41 -13.56 -9.24
N TYR A 585 19.02 -12.69 -8.30
CA TYR A 585 19.60 -11.36 -8.18
C TYR A 585 21.09 -11.39 -7.80
N GLY A 586 21.51 -12.26 -6.88
CA GLY A 586 22.92 -12.41 -6.52
C GLY A 586 23.79 -12.84 -7.71
N ARG A 587 23.33 -13.83 -8.49
CA ARG A 587 24.01 -14.24 -9.73
C ARG A 587 24.08 -13.10 -10.75
N HIS A 588 23.01 -12.32 -10.88
CA HIS A 588 22.98 -11.16 -11.77
C HIS A 588 23.99 -10.08 -11.37
N LEU A 589 24.10 -9.76 -10.08
CA LEU A 589 25.10 -8.80 -9.58
C LEU A 589 26.53 -9.23 -9.91
N LYS A 590 26.87 -10.51 -9.70
CA LYS A 590 28.19 -11.05 -10.07
C LYS A 590 28.46 -10.93 -11.56
N GLU A 591 27.45 -11.18 -12.40
CA GLU A 591 27.57 -11.07 -13.85
C GLU A 591 27.81 -9.61 -14.29
N ILE A 592 27.11 -8.64 -13.68
CA ILE A 592 27.33 -7.22 -13.94
C ILE A 592 28.77 -6.82 -13.57
N ILE A 593 29.27 -7.25 -12.41
CA ILE A 593 30.65 -6.94 -11.98
C ILE A 593 31.66 -7.52 -12.99
N ARG A 594 31.51 -8.79 -13.38
CA ARG A 594 32.40 -9.45 -14.36
C ARG A 594 32.40 -8.72 -15.71
N ASN A 595 31.24 -8.36 -16.22
CA ASN A 595 31.11 -7.68 -17.50
C ASN A 595 31.67 -6.25 -17.46
N SER A 596 31.51 -5.55 -16.33
CA SER A 596 32.13 -4.24 -16.11
C SER A 596 33.67 -4.29 -16.11
N ALA A 597 34.26 -5.43 -15.72
CA ALA A 597 35.69 -5.69 -15.80
C ALA A 597 36.13 -6.13 -17.21
N ALA A 598 35.30 -6.91 -17.92
CA ALA A 598 35.58 -7.40 -19.27
C ALA A 598 35.57 -6.28 -20.32
N LEU A 599 34.60 -5.35 -20.25
CA LEU A 599 34.52 -4.18 -21.14
C LEU A 599 35.78 -3.28 -21.06
N ARG A 600 36.51 -3.35 -19.94
CA ARG A 600 37.76 -2.59 -19.74
C ARG A 600 38.99 -3.31 -20.29
N ARG A 601 38.93 -4.63 -20.47
CA ARG A 601 40.04 -5.45 -21.01
C ARG A 601 40.07 -5.49 -22.54
N SER A 602 38.98 -5.09 -23.22
CA SER A 602 38.82 -5.23 -24.67
C SER A 602 39.21 -4.00 -25.51
N VAL A 603 40.12 -3.14 -25.04
CA VAL A 603 40.79 -2.18 -25.94
C VAL A 603 42.14 -2.79 -26.35
N PRO A 604 42.22 -3.54 -27.47
CA PRO A 604 43.51 -3.86 -28.04
C PRO A 604 44.13 -2.58 -28.59
N SER A 605 45.25 -2.16 -28.00
CA SER A 605 46.15 -1.17 -28.56
C SER A 605 46.60 -1.65 -29.95
N GLY A 606 46.04 -1.09 -31.01
CA GLY A 606 46.39 -1.50 -32.36
C GLY A 606 45.90 -0.52 -33.43
N LEU A 607 46.86 0.27 -33.92
CA LEU A 607 47.00 0.85 -35.27
C LEU A 607 47.11 2.39 -35.29
N SER A 608 48.28 2.89 -34.90
CA SER A 608 48.83 4.14 -35.43
C SER A 608 49.94 3.77 -36.42
N ILE A 609 49.57 3.60 -37.69
CA ILE A 609 50.51 3.57 -38.80
C ILE A 609 50.25 4.85 -39.61
N LEU A 610 51.33 5.58 -39.89
CA LEU A 610 51.47 6.83 -40.67
C LEU A 610 51.38 8.13 -39.85
N ASP A 611 52.53 8.57 -39.32
CA ASP A 611 53.27 9.69 -39.94
C ASP A 611 54.47 10.07 -39.06
N ARG A 612 55.69 9.82 -39.56
CA ARG A 612 56.88 10.57 -39.11
C ARG A 612 57.98 10.52 -40.16
N GLU A 613 57.92 11.45 -41.10
CA GLU A 613 59.15 12.05 -41.63
C GLU A 613 59.58 13.22 -40.75
N GLN A 614 60.89 13.42 -40.77
CA GLN A 614 61.69 14.53 -40.25
C GLN A 614 62.35 14.38 -38.87
N ALA A 615 63.67 14.31 -39.01
CA ALA A 615 64.72 14.24 -38.03
C ALA A 615 64.89 15.56 -37.29
N GLY A 616 65.35 15.45 -36.04
CA GLY A 616 65.81 16.57 -35.23
C GLY A 616 66.42 16.03 -33.95
N ARG A 617 67.73 15.78 -33.99
CA ARG A 617 68.58 15.44 -32.85
C ARG A 617 68.32 16.41 -31.69
N ASN A 618 68.17 15.87 -30.48
CA ASN A 618 68.80 16.42 -29.29
C ASN A 618 68.94 15.33 -28.22
N THR A 619 70.20 14.97 -27.98
CA THR A 619 70.70 14.21 -26.84
C THR A 619 70.58 15.05 -25.57
N GLY A 620 69.94 14.51 -24.53
CA GLY A 620 69.84 15.16 -23.23
C GLY A 620 69.21 14.26 -22.18
N GLN A 621 70.07 13.55 -21.45
CA GLN A 621 69.92 13.05 -20.08
C GLN A 621 68.68 12.19 -19.74
N GLU A 622 68.94 10.89 -19.58
CA GLU A 622 68.15 9.99 -18.75
C GLU A 622 68.08 10.53 -17.31
N ALA A 623 66.95 11.12 -16.95
CA ALA A 623 66.48 11.12 -15.58
C ALA A 623 65.46 9.98 -15.47
N GLN A 624 65.86 8.89 -14.82
CA GLN A 624 64.92 7.88 -14.33
C GLN A 624 63.96 8.55 -13.34
N GLU A 625 62.75 8.90 -13.79
CA GLU A 625 61.63 9.05 -12.86
C GLU A 625 61.38 7.68 -12.21
N PRO A 626 61.30 7.60 -10.88
CA PRO A 626 60.89 6.36 -10.25
C PRO A 626 59.45 6.09 -10.68
N ARG A 627 59.24 4.98 -11.41
CA ARG A 627 57.91 4.36 -11.52
C ARG A 627 57.46 4.03 -10.09
N LEU A 628 56.64 4.89 -9.51
CA LEU A 628 55.85 4.56 -8.34
C LEU A 628 54.92 3.43 -8.79
N GLU A 629 55.24 2.20 -8.35
CA GLU A 629 54.29 1.10 -8.28
C GLU A 629 52.98 1.65 -7.70
N PRO A 630 51.80 1.39 -8.31
CA PRO A 630 50.54 1.80 -7.72
C PRO A 630 50.45 1.16 -6.32
N ALA A 631 50.47 1.99 -5.28
CA ALA A 631 50.36 1.53 -3.90
C ALA A 631 49.15 0.59 -3.80
N PHE A 632 49.38 -0.64 -3.32
CA PHE A 632 48.33 -1.61 -3.04
C PHE A 632 47.52 -1.06 -1.87
N ILE A 633 46.46 -0.31 -2.16
CA ILE A 633 45.53 0.17 -1.14
C ILE A 633 44.62 -1.01 -0.82
N GLU A 634 44.74 -1.56 0.38
CA GLU A 634 43.83 -2.59 0.87
C GLU A 634 42.39 -2.03 0.85
N PRO A 635 41.43 -2.72 0.22
CA PRO A 635 40.07 -2.23 0.11
C PRO A 635 39.42 -2.13 1.49
N LEU A 636 38.71 -1.02 1.72
CA LEU A 636 37.94 -0.79 2.93
C LEU A 636 36.85 -1.87 3.07
N GLN A 637 36.78 -2.45 4.26
CA GLN A 637 35.80 -3.48 4.60
C GLN A 637 34.47 -2.85 5.07
N PHE A 638 33.71 -2.28 4.13
CA PHE A 638 32.43 -1.62 4.44
C PHE A 638 31.43 -2.51 5.20
N SER A 639 31.48 -3.83 4.98
CA SER A 639 30.65 -4.81 5.69
C SER A 639 30.91 -4.83 7.20
N THR A 640 32.05 -4.34 7.68
CA THR A 640 32.43 -4.31 9.11
C THR A 640 32.30 -2.95 9.77
N MET A 641 32.07 -1.89 9.00
CA MET A 641 31.91 -0.53 9.49
C MET A 641 30.55 -0.31 10.17
N SER A 642 30.44 0.75 10.96
CA SER A 642 29.16 1.27 11.47
C SER A 642 28.53 2.27 10.49
N ASP A 643 27.24 2.55 10.65
CA ASP A 643 26.54 3.57 9.85
C ASP A 643 27.22 4.93 9.95
N HIS A 644 27.60 5.35 11.16
CA HIS A 644 28.28 6.61 11.40
C HIS A 644 29.65 6.67 10.71
N GLN A 645 30.41 5.57 10.69
CA GLN A 645 31.70 5.51 10.01
C GLN A 645 31.56 5.66 8.50
N ILE A 646 30.52 5.07 7.89
CA ILE A 646 30.25 5.23 6.47
C ILE A 646 29.81 6.67 6.18
N VAL A 647 28.87 7.23 6.96
CA VAL A 647 28.41 8.61 6.79
C VAL A 647 29.57 9.61 6.93
N GLU A 648 30.40 9.48 7.97
CA GLU A 648 31.55 10.36 8.22
C GLU A 648 32.58 10.32 7.07
N LEU A 649 32.78 9.14 6.47
CA LEU A 649 33.64 8.98 5.28
C LEU A 649 33.13 9.77 4.07
N PHE A 650 31.82 9.89 3.91
CA PHE A 650 31.20 10.61 2.79
C PHE A 650 30.87 12.08 3.09
N ASP A 651 30.88 12.49 4.37
CA ASP A 651 30.64 13.86 4.82
C ASP A 651 31.92 14.70 4.90
N ASN A 652 33.06 14.10 5.25
CA ASN A 652 34.32 14.82 5.44
C ASN A 652 35.04 15.19 4.14
N GLU A 653 34.47 14.91 2.97
CA GLU A 653 35.30 14.73 1.79
C GLU A 653 34.61 15.19 0.48
N GLU A 654 34.58 16.51 0.26
CA GLU A 654 34.46 17.12 -1.08
C GLU A 654 35.55 16.62 -2.07
N ALA A 655 36.59 15.94 -1.57
CA ALA A 655 37.74 15.44 -2.32
C ALA A 655 37.62 13.97 -2.84
N THR A 656 36.84 13.06 -2.22
CA THR A 656 36.82 11.61 -2.60
C THR A 656 35.94 11.26 -3.78
N LEU A 657 35.08 12.15 -4.25
CA LEU A 657 34.29 11.86 -5.45
C LEU A 657 34.91 12.50 -6.70
N GLY A 658 35.84 13.46 -6.55
CA GLY A 658 36.48 14.13 -7.68
C GLY A 658 35.48 14.68 -8.69
N ILE A 659 34.28 15.07 -8.24
CA ILE A 659 33.21 15.60 -9.09
C ILE A 659 33.55 17.06 -9.35
N SER A 660 34.36 17.33 -10.38
CA SER A 660 34.62 18.70 -10.80
C SER A 660 33.32 19.31 -11.35
N PRO A 661 32.87 20.48 -10.86
CA PRO A 661 31.64 21.14 -11.32
C PRO A 661 31.69 21.57 -12.79
N THR A 662 32.86 21.48 -13.43
CA THR A 662 33.17 22.02 -14.76
C THR A 662 33.19 21.01 -15.91
N ASN A 663 32.98 19.71 -15.67
CA ASN A 663 33.03 18.68 -16.74
C ASN A 663 31.68 18.02 -17.07
N LEU A 664 30.56 18.61 -16.65
CA LEU A 664 29.22 18.10 -16.95
C LEU A 664 28.32 19.19 -17.55
N GLN A 665 28.80 19.89 -18.57
CA GLN A 665 27.93 20.35 -19.64
C GLN A 665 27.92 19.27 -20.72
N LEU A 666 27.22 18.16 -20.49
CA LEU A 666 26.97 17.19 -21.55
C LEU A 666 25.69 16.41 -21.26
N GLY A 667 24.60 16.81 -21.94
CA GLY A 667 23.37 16.05 -22.14
C GLY A 667 22.56 15.74 -20.88
N ASP A 668 21.33 16.23 -20.84
CA ASP A 668 20.26 15.97 -19.85
C ASP A 668 19.98 14.50 -19.48
N THR A 669 20.72 13.51 -19.96
CA THR A 669 20.40 12.09 -19.80
C THR A 669 21.36 11.40 -18.82
N THR A 670 21.06 11.52 -17.51
CA THR A 670 21.76 10.76 -16.44
C THR A 670 21.60 9.24 -16.55
N GLY A 671 20.79 8.74 -17.50
CA GLY A 671 20.42 7.33 -17.61
C GLY A 671 19.59 6.83 -16.42
N MET A 672 19.23 7.72 -15.50
CA MET A 672 18.46 7.47 -14.27
C MET A 672 17.09 8.15 -14.28
N GLU A 673 16.68 8.77 -15.39
CA GLU A 673 15.33 9.37 -15.60
C GLU A 673 14.17 8.41 -15.28
N TRP A 674 14.39 7.09 -15.30
CA TRP A 674 13.40 6.07 -14.94
C TRP A 674 13.18 5.89 -13.42
N LEU A 675 13.92 6.60 -12.57
CA LEU A 675 13.85 6.56 -11.10
C LEU A 675 12.88 7.60 -10.50
N ASP A 676 12.11 8.32 -11.31
CA ASP A 676 11.00 9.19 -10.87
C ASP A 676 9.79 8.36 -10.39
N TRP A 677 9.99 7.64 -9.29
CA TRP A 677 8.97 6.77 -8.70
C TRP A 677 7.99 7.52 -7.80
N PHE A 678 8.21 8.80 -7.50
CA PHE A 678 7.39 9.54 -6.55
C PHE A 678 6.44 10.58 -7.17
N ASP A 679 6.35 10.65 -8.48
CA ASP A 679 5.29 11.42 -9.15
C ASP A 679 3.88 10.84 -8.93
N PHE A 680 3.77 9.64 -8.34
CA PHE A 680 2.50 9.08 -7.84
C PHE A 680 1.86 9.89 -6.71
N TYR A 681 2.60 10.79 -6.06
CA TYR A 681 2.06 11.70 -5.04
C TYR A 681 1.48 13.00 -5.63
N GLY A 682 1.58 13.21 -6.95
CA GLY A 682 0.98 14.34 -7.63
C GLY A 682 -0.51 14.12 -7.92
N THR A 683 -1.36 15.03 -7.41
CA THR A 683 -2.83 15.20 -7.64
C THR A 683 -3.80 14.68 -6.57
N VAL A 684 -3.49 14.87 -5.28
CA VAL A 684 -4.56 14.92 -4.25
C VAL A 684 -4.38 16.15 -3.36
N GLN A 685 -4.60 17.34 -3.93
CA GLN A 685 -5.04 18.55 -3.21
C GLN A 685 -5.33 19.67 -4.21
N ASN A 686 -6.53 19.63 -4.77
CA ASN A 686 -7.34 20.80 -5.13
C ASN A 686 -8.67 20.29 -5.70
N GLN A 687 -9.58 19.92 -4.80
CA GLN A 687 -11.04 20.06 -4.97
C GLN A 687 -11.73 19.88 -3.62
#